data_AF-A0A838R7Y7-F1
#
_entry.id   AF-A0A838R7Y7-F1
#
_cell.length_a   1.000
_cell.length_b   1.000
_cell.length_c   1.000
_cell.angle_alpha   90.00
_cell.angle_beta   90.00
_cell.angle_gamma   90.00
#
_symmetry.space_group_name_H-M   'P 1'
#
loop_
_entity.id
_entity.type
_entity.pdbx_description
1 polymer ?
#
loop_
_entity_poly.entity_id
_entity_poly.type
_entity_poly.pdbx_seq_one_letter_code
_entity_poly.pdbx_strand_id
1 'polypeptide(L)'
;LLPGDEDYQFDFHWDDDIDGLGLATDGPIDTYIEIHPTNDWFADPTLSDDKEFSTMGTQKLFGGLTDSEKSTYFPDAAPPDALEVSFWRTGTPSSSALNTASASGQTTAGVPVDASTGVDLLSVILHEIGHILGVGADILGEPGEFNIYPHHVGGVENVLVLEGDGHLAGDHNMPGFLMNPFTPSGRRYYPSATDVLVISEDQGITDVRLQRVGSISSGIWADQSKWIGFDVPDVTQDVYIAHGGTVTLNANGQAKSLVISSGSVDAQTNRLAVDGLLSFNGAAATVGPGGTIAANSISAANGVLTTAAGSTVRFNSFTAGASASMTFNGNVAIGYDTSSPGQVTSTFDPGPNTVWNVAEQLAVGDENTITALEIKGGTVFTSTTGRIGASLIGGGTGHVNIHQPGSSWTIGGATGALDARNGTLSVFNKAFLQTGSTSIGGEAGQMHLTVNDGSWNANGSVDIGPASITGGGRGRLTVQNGGQATILGDVAVHGASTQPSEITVESGGRLQVDGQINVRQFGKMIYRDGTTANDTTFENHGATAANGSGGVTQFYDTATADDAMFTNRGGTAPGAGAGQTTFADNATADTATFINENADVASALGGFTAFFGRSTAGDASTAGKATFQNLGADVGGRGYTRFHDNASAGDATFTNKPSPSSGGATEFWGFSSAADATIINDTRTPTASRGGEILFRDNATAARAMLIVRDGTSVIDFHGHSTAAQSTIVLEDVQLGSFLRFWDDATAGSANITVGKAGYAQFYSRSDAGIAKIRVHAGTSSGQGNGLLSVSGSSSPLAVPEATLAEAIITLDGGAVGGAPGGAVNVVGAGSTAGDATITANGGTVVGASGGTIAFSSGGHAGRSTLIANGGMGGGGGGRIVFGFNGLGDFARVVLNGGILDLN
;
A
#
# COMPACT_ATOMS: atom_id res chain seq x y z
N LEU A 1 14.63 1.77 47.80
CA LEU A 1 13.99 2.53 48.89
C LEU A 1 13.67 3.97 48.52
N LEU A 2 14.00 4.46 47.32
CA LEU A 2 13.42 5.71 46.79
C LEU A 2 13.28 5.61 45.26
N PRO A 3 12.05 5.45 44.73
CA PRO A 3 11.74 5.72 43.33
C PRO A 3 10.87 6.99 43.24
N GLY A 4 11.48 8.08 42.78
CA GLY A 4 10.84 9.36 42.48
C GLY A 4 11.88 10.34 41.97
N ASP A 5 11.53 11.19 41.00
CA ASP A 5 12.40 12.24 40.43
C ASP A 5 12.61 13.43 41.40
N GLU A 6 12.40 13.22 42.71
CA GLU A 6 12.57 14.26 43.72
C GLU A 6 13.98 14.21 44.32
N ASP A 7 14.60 15.37 44.50
CA ASP A 7 15.88 15.51 45.20
C ASP A 7 15.69 15.15 46.67
N TYR A 8 16.02 13.90 47.04
CA TYR A 8 16.08 13.49 48.43
C TYR A 8 17.39 13.98 49.06
N GLN A 9 17.30 15.03 49.88
CA GLN A 9 18.42 15.45 50.73
C GLN A 9 18.54 14.49 51.92
N PHE A 10 19.59 13.67 51.93
CA PHE A 10 20.08 13.04 53.15
C PHE A 10 20.95 14.08 53.89
N ASP A 11 20.39 14.71 54.92
CA ASP A 11 21.19 15.50 55.85
C ASP A 11 21.91 14.53 56.79
N PHE A 12 23.16 14.22 56.47
CA PHE A 12 24.05 13.55 57.42
C PHE A 12 24.37 14.55 58.53
N HIS A 13 23.85 14.32 59.73
CA HIS A 13 24.21 15.13 60.88
C HIS A 13 25.65 14.80 61.26
N TRP A 14 26.49 15.81 61.10
CA TRP A 14 27.88 15.81 61.51
C TRP A 14 27.95 15.87 63.02
N ASP A 15 28.53 14.86 63.65
CA ASP A 15 28.96 14.97 65.04
C ASP A 15 30.29 15.75 65.06
N ASP A 16 30.30 16.90 65.72
CA ASP A 16 31.46 17.78 65.82
C ASP A 16 32.41 17.41 66.98
N ASP A 17 32.12 16.34 67.72
CA ASP A 17 32.94 15.86 68.85
C ASP A 17 34.07 14.87 68.46
N ILE A 18 34.33 14.65 67.17
CA ILE A 18 35.46 13.84 66.68
C ILE A 18 36.39 14.71 65.83
N ASP A 19 37.67 14.78 66.21
CA ASP A 19 38.74 15.40 65.43
C ASP A 19 39.03 14.56 64.15
N GLY A 20 38.11 14.56 63.19
CA GLY A 20 38.11 13.78 61.96
C GLY A 20 36.68 13.53 61.45
N LEU A 21 36.44 13.70 60.15
CA LEU A 21 35.12 13.72 59.51
C LEU A 21 34.51 12.30 59.43
N GLY A 22 33.90 11.79 60.49
CA GLY A 22 33.34 10.44 60.56
C GLY A 22 31.82 10.38 60.79
N LEU A 23 31.14 9.43 60.15
CA LEU A 23 29.83 8.92 60.61
C LEU A 23 30.08 7.95 61.77
N ALA A 24 29.36 8.09 62.88
CA ALA A 24 29.42 7.18 64.03
C ALA A 24 28.02 6.57 64.29
N THR A 25 27.99 5.29 64.66
CA THR A 25 26.80 4.64 65.22
C THR A 25 27.01 4.41 66.72
N ASP A 26 25.95 4.62 67.52
CA ASP A 26 26.02 4.38 68.97
C ASP A 26 26.04 2.86 69.23
N GLY A 27 27.22 2.33 69.56
CA GLY A 27 27.42 0.91 69.88
C GLY A 27 28.86 0.60 70.33
N PRO A 28 29.14 -0.55 70.97
CA PRO A 28 30.44 -0.86 71.58
C PRO A 28 31.60 -1.12 70.59
N ILE A 29 31.38 -0.85 69.30
CA ILE A 29 32.36 -0.97 68.21
C ILE A 29 32.26 0.27 67.32
N ASP A 30 33.08 1.28 67.62
CA ASP A 30 33.23 2.46 66.78
C ASP A 30 33.77 2.06 65.39
N THR A 31 32.93 2.21 64.37
CA THR A 31 33.31 2.07 62.96
C THR A 31 33.06 3.42 62.31
N TYR A 32 34.10 4.07 61.77
CA TYR A 32 33.99 5.41 61.19
C TYR A 32 34.08 5.35 59.67
N ILE A 33 33.16 6.01 58.98
CA ILE A 33 33.24 6.21 57.53
C ILE A 33 33.75 7.63 57.29
N GLU A 34 34.97 7.75 56.77
CA GLU A 34 35.58 9.05 56.46
C GLU A 34 35.35 9.39 54.98
N ILE A 35 34.51 10.40 54.71
CA ILE A 35 34.13 10.84 53.37
C ILE A 35 34.98 12.06 53.00
N HIS A 36 35.86 11.93 52.00
CA HIS A 36 36.71 13.02 51.50
C HIS A 36 35.89 14.20 50.90
N PRO A 37 35.90 15.39 51.51
CA PRO A 37 34.97 16.48 51.14
C PRO A 37 35.26 17.16 49.79
N THR A 38 36.32 16.75 49.08
CA THR A 38 36.77 17.37 47.82
C THR A 38 36.69 16.45 46.60
N ASN A 39 36.21 15.22 46.78
CA ASN A 39 36.08 14.26 45.68
C ASN A 39 34.62 14.21 45.18
N ASP A 40 34.43 13.97 43.89
CA ASP A 40 33.11 13.68 43.33
C ASP A 40 32.80 12.18 43.51
N TRP A 41 31.61 11.88 44.00
CA TRP A 41 31.15 10.53 44.37
C TRP A 41 30.12 10.02 43.37
N PHE A 42 30.06 8.70 43.15
CA PHE A 42 29.06 8.10 42.26
C PHE A 42 28.41 6.86 42.92
N ALA A 43 27.10 6.72 42.77
CA ALA A 43 26.31 5.59 43.25
C ALA A 43 25.74 4.80 42.05
N ASP A 44 25.55 3.48 42.21
CA ASP A 44 24.94 2.64 41.18
C ASP A 44 23.47 3.09 40.94
N PRO A 45 23.11 3.52 39.72
CA PRO A 45 21.74 3.94 39.42
C PRO A 45 20.75 2.76 39.30
N THR A 46 21.21 1.51 39.44
CA THR A 46 20.44 0.28 39.23
C THR A 46 20.45 -0.68 40.44
N LEU A 47 20.34 -0.12 41.65
CA LEU A 47 20.20 -0.80 42.96
C LEU A 47 19.25 -2.02 42.98
N SER A 48 18.28 -2.11 42.07
CA SER A 48 17.30 -3.21 42.01
C SER A 48 17.75 -4.48 41.27
N ASP A 49 18.84 -4.41 40.50
CA ASP A 49 19.28 -5.50 39.61
C ASP A 49 20.35 -6.39 40.25
N ASP A 50 20.73 -6.14 41.50
CA ASP A 50 21.78 -6.82 42.25
C ASP A 50 23.16 -6.81 41.53
N LYS A 51 23.34 -5.95 40.51
CA LYS A 51 24.54 -5.92 39.66
C LYS A 51 25.79 -5.53 40.45
N GLU A 52 25.64 -4.61 41.40
CA GLU A 52 26.66 -4.24 42.39
C GLU A 52 27.21 -5.44 43.19
N PHE A 53 26.48 -6.57 43.29
CA PHE A 53 26.90 -7.75 44.07
C PHE A 53 27.44 -8.92 43.28
N SER A 54 27.18 -8.99 41.97
CA SER A 54 27.51 -10.18 41.18
C SER A 54 28.95 -10.18 40.67
N THR A 55 29.55 -9.00 40.50
CA THR A 55 30.97 -8.83 40.11
C THR A 55 31.56 -7.51 40.62
N MET A 56 31.83 -7.39 41.93
CA MET A 56 32.61 -6.25 42.43
C MET A 56 34.04 -6.19 41.88
N GLY A 57 34.56 -7.28 41.31
CA GLY A 57 35.83 -7.28 40.58
C GLY A 57 35.84 -6.47 39.27
N THR A 58 34.73 -5.85 38.87
CA THR A 58 34.61 -5.08 37.63
C THR A 58 34.11 -3.65 37.80
N GLN A 59 34.11 -3.06 39.01
CA GLN A 59 34.05 -1.59 39.09
C GLN A 59 35.29 -1.06 38.36
N LYS A 60 35.09 -0.61 37.11
CA LYS A 60 36.18 -0.05 36.31
C LYS A 60 36.52 1.30 36.91
N LEU A 61 37.69 1.39 37.54
CA LEU A 61 38.34 2.67 37.84
C LEU A 61 38.29 3.57 36.58
N PHE A 62 38.27 4.89 36.72
CA PHE A 62 38.27 5.79 35.56
C PHE A 62 39.36 5.44 34.53
N GLY A 63 40.55 5.01 34.99
CA GLY A 63 41.63 4.52 34.13
C GLY A 63 41.33 3.24 33.32
N GLY A 64 40.32 2.47 33.72
CA GLY A 64 39.82 1.26 33.06
C GLY A 64 38.59 1.46 32.17
N LEU A 65 38.01 2.67 32.15
CA LEU A 65 36.92 3.03 31.24
C LEU A 65 37.44 3.32 29.83
N THR A 66 36.65 2.96 28.81
CA THR A 66 36.88 3.35 27.41
C THR A 66 36.57 4.83 27.20
N ASP A 67 37.13 5.45 26.16
CA ASP A 67 36.96 6.90 25.92
C ASP A 67 35.49 7.31 25.68
N SER A 68 34.66 6.39 25.17
CA SER A 68 33.21 6.59 25.03
C SER A 68 32.46 6.51 26.37
N GLU A 69 32.89 5.64 27.29
CA GLU A 69 32.36 5.59 28.65
C GLU A 69 32.74 6.88 29.40
N LYS A 70 33.99 7.34 29.25
CA LYS A 70 34.48 8.59 29.88
C LYS A 70 33.73 9.84 29.42
N SER A 71 33.43 9.98 28.13
CA SER A 71 32.72 11.15 27.58
C SER A 71 31.23 11.18 27.92
N THR A 72 30.64 10.04 28.30
CA THR A 72 29.23 9.96 28.72
C THR A 72 29.05 10.49 30.15
N TYR A 73 30.01 10.23 31.04
CA TYR A 73 29.91 10.59 32.46
C TYR A 73 30.62 11.91 32.82
N PHE A 74 31.59 12.36 32.00
CA PHE A 74 32.33 13.61 32.23
C PHE A 74 32.41 14.45 30.94
N PRO A 75 31.28 15.00 30.48
CA PRO A 75 31.22 15.69 29.19
C PRO A 75 32.02 17.01 29.16
N ASP A 76 32.20 17.67 30.30
CA ASP A 76 32.72 19.04 30.38
C ASP A 76 33.91 19.26 31.33
N ALA A 77 34.45 18.20 31.97
CA ALA A 77 35.61 18.31 32.87
C ALA A 77 36.43 17.00 32.96
N ALA A 78 37.71 17.10 33.34
CA ALA A 78 38.55 15.92 33.64
C ALA A 78 38.32 15.48 35.10
N PRO A 79 37.96 14.21 35.37
CA PRO A 79 37.74 13.74 36.74
C PRO A 79 39.06 13.47 37.50
N PRO A 80 39.02 13.41 38.84
CA PRO A 80 40.20 13.14 39.68
C PRO A 80 40.77 11.73 39.50
N ASP A 81 42.08 11.59 39.80
CA ASP A 81 42.90 10.40 39.49
C ASP A 81 42.49 9.09 40.22
N ALA A 82 41.68 9.19 41.28
CA ALA A 82 41.14 8.05 42.02
C ALA A 82 39.64 8.27 42.31
N LEU A 83 38.80 7.49 41.65
CA LEU A 83 37.36 7.36 41.94
C LEU A 83 37.19 6.11 42.81
N GLU A 84 37.48 6.25 44.10
CA GLU A 84 37.24 5.20 45.12
C GLU A 84 36.78 5.82 46.43
N VAL A 85 36.06 4.99 47.19
CA VAL A 85 35.71 5.24 48.59
C VAL A 85 36.48 4.26 49.46
N SER A 86 37.18 4.75 50.48
CA SER A 86 37.82 3.90 51.50
C SER A 86 37.16 4.12 52.86
N PHE A 87 36.85 3.06 53.61
CA PHE A 87 36.44 3.18 55.02
C PHE A 87 37.58 2.77 55.96
N TRP A 88 37.61 3.33 57.17
CA TRP A 88 38.68 3.12 58.18
C TRP A 88 38.11 2.54 59.47
N ARG A 89 38.77 1.51 60.04
CA ARG A 89 38.41 0.93 61.33
C ARG A 89 39.40 1.33 62.43
N THR A 90 38.94 1.95 63.53
CA THR A 90 39.79 2.31 64.68
C THR A 90 39.11 1.97 66.02
N GLY A 91 39.69 1.02 66.80
CA GLY A 91 39.29 0.77 68.20
C GLY A 91 39.58 -0.66 68.71
N THR A 92 40.16 -0.76 69.91
CA THR A 92 40.85 -1.88 70.61
C THR A 92 40.50 -3.38 70.36
N PRO A 93 41.51 -4.29 70.44
CA PRO A 93 41.28 -5.73 70.42
C PRO A 93 40.88 -6.25 71.80
N SER A 94 39.61 -6.57 72.03
CA SER A 94 39.27 -7.50 73.12
C SER A 94 38.01 -8.32 72.87
N SER A 95 38.25 -9.63 72.78
CA SER A 95 37.40 -10.75 73.20
C SER A 95 35.95 -10.79 72.72
N SER A 96 35.79 -11.49 71.59
CA SER A 96 34.89 -12.64 71.38
C SER A 96 33.99 -12.52 70.15
N ALA A 97 34.12 -13.53 69.28
CA ALA A 97 33.26 -13.89 68.14
C ALA A 97 33.17 -12.95 66.92
N LEU A 98 34.22 -12.97 66.08
CA LEU A 98 34.08 -12.95 64.60
C LEU A 98 35.40 -13.38 63.98
N ASN A 99 35.67 -14.68 64.08
CA ASN A 99 36.77 -15.33 63.38
C ASN A 99 36.20 -16.52 62.63
N THR A 100 35.75 -16.30 61.39
CA THR A 100 35.87 -17.30 60.32
C THR A 100 35.77 -16.64 58.94
N ALA A 101 36.84 -16.86 58.17
CA ALA A 101 36.93 -16.90 56.71
C ALA A 101 37.14 -15.57 55.95
N SER A 102 38.42 -15.39 55.63
CA SER A 102 39.01 -14.47 54.65
C SER A 102 38.48 -14.62 53.23
N ALA A 103 38.60 -13.53 52.46
CA ALA A 103 39.24 -13.62 51.14
C ALA A 103 40.07 -12.37 50.72
N SER A 104 40.64 -11.58 51.62
CA SER A 104 41.73 -10.63 51.26
C SER A 104 42.51 -10.03 52.45
N GLY A 105 42.61 -10.74 53.57
CA GLY A 105 43.77 -10.66 54.47
C GLY A 105 44.36 -9.29 54.85
N GLN A 106 43.56 -8.32 55.29
CA GLN A 106 44.08 -7.15 56.02
C GLN A 106 43.07 -6.67 57.07
N THR A 107 43.24 -7.12 58.31
CA THR A 107 42.57 -6.51 59.48
C THR A 107 43.65 -6.14 60.49
N THR A 108 44.30 -5.02 60.25
CA THR A 108 45.08 -4.28 61.25
C THR A 108 44.39 -2.93 61.40
N ALA A 109 44.15 -2.47 62.63
CA ALA A 109 43.60 -1.14 62.86
C ALA A 109 44.46 -0.09 62.11
N GLY A 110 43.83 0.79 61.33
CA GLY A 110 44.52 1.80 60.53
C GLY A 110 44.93 1.41 59.11
N VAL A 111 44.20 0.50 58.43
CA VAL A 111 44.38 0.24 56.98
C VAL A 111 43.08 0.57 56.24
N PRO A 112 43.10 1.40 55.18
CA PRO A 112 41.93 1.68 54.35
C PRO A 112 41.49 0.41 53.61
N VAL A 113 40.21 0.10 53.68
CA VAL A 113 39.60 -0.99 52.92
C VAL A 113 39.04 -0.38 51.63
N ASP A 114 39.56 -0.83 50.47
CA ASP A 114 39.24 -0.29 49.13
C ASP A 114 38.33 -1.23 48.32
N ALA A 115 37.91 -0.80 47.13
CA ALA A 115 37.01 -1.56 46.26
C ALA A 115 37.61 -2.92 45.80
N SER A 116 38.94 -3.08 45.86
CA SER A 116 39.62 -4.33 45.53
C SER A 116 39.33 -5.47 46.52
N THR A 117 38.78 -5.14 47.69
CA THR A 117 38.36 -6.09 48.73
C THR A 117 36.88 -6.49 48.64
N GLY A 118 36.12 -5.95 47.68
CA GLY A 118 34.70 -6.27 47.48
C GLY A 118 33.76 -5.53 48.45
N VAL A 119 34.14 -4.31 48.85
CA VAL A 119 33.35 -3.42 49.71
C VAL A 119 33.25 -2.05 49.03
N ASP A 120 32.02 -1.54 48.83
CA ASP A 120 31.75 -0.23 48.23
C ASP A 120 30.95 0.67 49.20
N LEU A 121 31.00 1.99 48.99
CA LEU A 121 30.36 2.96 49.87
C LEU A 121 28.84 2.80 49.94
N LEU A 122 28.17 2.46 48.85
CA LEU A 122 26.72 2.30 48.85
C LEU A 122 26.33 1.09 49.69
N SER A 123 27.07 -0.03 49.60
CA SER A 123 26.90 -1.18 50.49
C SER A 123 27.16 -0.83 51.96
N VAL A 124 28.19 -0.04 52.27
CA VAL A 124 28.51 0.37 53.66
C VAL A 124 27.49 1.38 54.19
N ILE A 125 27.08 2.37 53.41
CA ILE A 125 26.02 3.32 53.80
C ILE A 125 24.71 2.58 54.02
N LEU A 126 24.33 1.66 53.12
CA LEU A 126 23.15 0.85 53.31
C LEU A 126 23.29 -0.07 54.53
N HIS A 127 24.49 -0.55 54.85
CA HIS A 127 24.79 -1.28 56.08
C HIS A 127 24.56 -0.46 57.36
N GLU A 128 25.05 0.78 57.40
CA GLU A 128 24.79 1.68 58.53
C GLU A 128 23.33 2.13 58.59
N ILE A 129 22.67 2.33 57.45
CA ILE A 129 21.22 2.51 57.39
C ILE A 129 20.54 1.27 57.98
N GLY A 130 21.05 0.06 57.71
CA GLY A 130 20.58 -1.17 58.33
C GLY A 130 20.62 -1.19 59.85
N HIS A 131 21.59 -0.50 60.48
CA HIS A 131 21.62 -0.31 61.94
C HIS A 131 20.48 0.58 62.44
N ILE A 132 20.07 1.57 61.64
CA ILE A 132 18.94 2.46 61.93
C ILE A 132 17.60 1.77 61.64
N LEU A 133 17.55 0.92 60.61
CA LEU A 133 16.35 0.18 60.19
C LEU A 133 16.16 -1.16 60.94
N GLY A 134 17.16 -1.63 61.68
CA GLY A 134 17.17 -2.88 62.45
C GLY A 134 16.56 -2.65 63.83
N VAL A 135 15.26 -2.44 63.82
CA VAL A 135 14.46 -2.00 64.97
C VAL A 135 14.81 -2.82 66.23
N GLY A 136 14.82 -2.17 67.41
CA GLY A 136 14.89 -2.86 68.70
C GLY A 136 16.27 -3.31 69.22
N ALA A 137 17.38 -2.70 68.84
CA ALA A 137 18.66 -2.91 69.53
C ALA A 137 18.71 -2.24 70.93
N ASP A 138 17.74 -2.53 71.82
CA ASP A 138 17.89 -2.21 73.23
C ASP A 138 18.80 -3.26 73.89
N ILE A 139 19.84 -2.76 74.54
CA ILE A 139 20.95 -3.47 75.19
C ILE A 139 20.46 -4.28 76.42
N LEU A 140 19.15 -4.49 76.58
CA LEU A 140 18.51 -5.02 77.79
C LEU A 140 17.54 -6.21 77.57
N GLY A 141 17.37 -6.70 76.34
CA GLY A 141 16.85 -8.05 76.09
C GLY A 141 15.34 -8.27 76.15
N GLU A 142 14.52 -7.26 75.87
CA GLU A 142 13.09 -7.43 75.57
C GLU A 142 12.89 -7.32 74.03
N PRO A 143 12.24 -8.29 73.36
CA PRO A 143 11.90 -8.15 71.94
C PRO A 143 10.96 -6.96 71.75
N GLY A 144 11.26 -6.07 70.81
CA GLY A 144 10.44 -4.90 70.53
C GLY A 144 9.04 -5.30 70.04
N GLU A 145 8.01 -4.76 70.68
CA GLU A 145 6.62 -4.89 70.26
C GLU A 145 6.18 -3.59 69.57
N PHE A 146 6.16 -3.58 68.23
CA PHE A 146 5.78 -2.39 67.46
C PHE A 146 4.35 -2.48 66.98
N ASN A 147 3.57 -1.42 67.21
CA ASN A 147 2.25 -1.30 66.63
C ASN A 147 2.40 -0.79 65.20
N ILE A 148 1.79 -1.44 64.22
CA ILE A 148 1.67 -0.82 62.91
C ILE A 148 0.51 0.17 62.95
N TYR A 149 0.72 1.40 62.47
CA TYR A 149 -0.36 2.37 62.40
C TYR A 149 -1.53 1.78 61.61
N PRO A 150 -2.77 1.84 62.15
CA PRO A 150 -3.91 1.21 61.50
C PRO A 150 -4.08 1.63 60.04
N HIS A 151 -3.81 2.89 59.68
CA HIS A 151 -3.96 3.35 58.30
C HIS A 151 -2.97 2.68 57.32
N HIS A 152 -1.76 2.31 57.74
CA HIS A 152 -0.80 1.58 56.89
C HIS A 152 -1.19 0.13 56.60
N VAL A 153 -2.07 -0.44 57.41
CA VAL A 153 -2.63 -1.79 57.27
C VAL A 153 -4.16 -1.76 57.19
N GLY A 154 -4.71 -0.68 56.60
CA GLY A 154 -6.11 -0.54 56.18
C GLY A 154 -7.14 -0.60 57.29
N GLY A 155 -6.85 0.11 58.37
CA GLY A 155 -7.68 0.26 59.54
C GLY A 155 -7.67 -0.95 60.46
N VAL A 156 -6.81 -1.95 60.23
CA VAL A 156 -6.65 -3.06 61.18
C VAL A 156 -5.94 -2.51 62.41
N GLU A 157 -6.69 -2.41 63.51
CA GLU A 157 -6.16 -1.98 64.80
C GLU A 157 -5.44 -3.13 65.52
N ASN A 158 -4.45 -2.78 66.35
CA ASN A 158 -3.70 -3.74 67.19
C ASN A 158 -2.92 -4.79 66.38
N VAL A 159 -2.41 -4.41 65.20
CA VAL A 159 -1.43 -5.23 64.49
C VAL A 159 -0.09 -5.04 65.18
N LEU A 160 0.36 -6.08 65.87
CA LEU A 160 1.62 -6.12 66.58
C LEU A 160 2.64 -6.89 65.74
N VAL A 161 3.78 -6.27 65.47
CA VAL A 161 4.96 -6.97 64.94
C VAL A 161 5.82 -7.35 66.14
N LEU A 162 5.92 -8.66 66.38
CA LEU A 162 6.80 -9.24 67.41
C LEU A 162 8.16 -9.50 66.78
N GLU A 163 9.16 -8.74 67.19
CA GLU A 163 10.52 -8.91 66.71
C GLU A 163 11.22 -10.04 67.48
N GLY A 164 10.85 -11.28 67.15
CA GLY A 164 11.44 -12.48 67.75
C GLY A 164 12.63 -13.06 66.97
N ASP A 165 12.72 -12.74 65.67
CA ASP A 165 13.73 -13.18 64.68
C ASP A 165 13.41 -12.47 63.32
N GLY A 166 13.37 -11.14 63.31
CA GLY A 166 13.03 -10.32 62.12
C GLY A 166 14.07 -10.42 60.99
N HIS A 167 13.70 -10.07 59.75
CA HIS A 167 14.59 -10.24 58.58
C HIS A 167 15.82 -9.30 58.59
N LEU A 168 15.78 -8.23 59.40
CA LEU A 168 16.90 -7.36 59.78
C LEU A 168 17.17 -7.37 61.30
N ALA A 169 16.44 -8.17 62.07
CA ALA A 169 16.72 -8.41 63.48
C ALA A 169 17.48 -9.74 63.57
N GLY A 170 18.81 -9.66 63.54
CA GLY A 170 19.63 -10.84 63.67
C GLY A 170 19.54 -11.42 65.09
N ASP A 171 20.34 -12.46 65.38
CA ASP A 171 20.32 -13.02 66.73
C ASP A 171 20.81 -11.99 67.76
N HIS A 172 20.48 -12.20 69.04
CA HIS A 172 20.82 -11.31 70.16
C HIS A 172 22.33 -10.92 70.25
N ASN A 173 23.22 -11.60 69.51
CA ASN A 173 24.66 -11.36 69.44
C ASN A 173 25.14 -10.79 68.08
N MET A 174 24.31 -10.73 67.05
CA MET A 174 24.60 -10.13 65.74
C MET A 174 23.32 -9.54 65.12
N PRO A 175 23.06 -8.23 65.21
CA PRO A 175 21.91 -7.60 64.56
C PRO A 175 21.93 -7.83 63.03
N GLY A 176 20.77 -7.82 62.39
CA GLY A 176 20.61 -8.23 61.00
C GLY A 176 20.91 -7.04 60.11
N PHE A 177 22.11 -6.99 59.55
CA PHE A 177 22.50 -5.82 58.79
C PHE A 177 21.89 -5.83 57.40
N LEU A 178 21.32 -4.69 56.99
CA LEU A 178 21.10 -4.43 55.59
C LEU A 178 22.45 -4.53 54.86
N MET A 179 22.50 -5.17 53.69
CA MET A 179 23.65 -4.98 52.79
C MET A 179 25.06 -5.23 53.38
N ASN A 180 25.21 -6.17 54.33
CA ASN A 180 26.52 -6.43 54.97
C ASN A 180 27.60 -6.72 53.92
N PRO A 181 28.62 -5.84 53.79
CA PRO A 181 29.59 -5.92 52.70
C PRO A 181 30.50 -7.16 52.80
N PHE A 182 30.57 -7.78 53.97
CA PHE A 182 31.34 -8.99 54.22
C PHE A 182 30.55 -10.28 53.97
N THR A 183 29.26 -10.18 53.62
CA THR A 183 28.41 -11.33 53.31
C THR A 183 28.48 -11.69 51.82
N PRO A 184 28.63 -12.98 51.44
CA PRO A 184 28.70 -13.40 50.04
C PRO A 184 27.48 -12.97 49.21
N SER A 185 27.71 -12.75 47.91
CA SER A 185 26.66 -12.47 46.93
C SER A 185 25.51 -13.48 47.03
N GLY A 186 24.27 -12.99 47.06
CA GLY A 186 23.06 -13.81 47.23
C GLY A 186 22.65 -14.12 48.68
N ARG A 187 23.37 -13.62 49.69
CA ARG A 187 23.01 -13.72 51.12
C ARG A 187 22.83 -12.37 51.83
N ARG A 188 22.90 -11.25 51.11
CA ARG A 188 22.66 -9.91 51.63
C ARG A 188 21.15 -9.63 51.68
N TYR A 189 20.68 -8.94 52.72
CA TYR A 189 19.26 -8.70 52.98
C TYR A 189 18.85 -7.28 52.53
N TYR A 190 17.60 -7.13 52.06
CA TYR A 190 16.90 -5.86 51.80
C TYR A 190 15.80 -5.65 52.84
N PRO A 191 15.35 -4.41 53.13
CA PRO A 191 14.24 -4.20 54.05
C PRO A 191 12.97 -4.76 53.43
N SER A 192 12.25 -5.56 54.20
CA SER A 192 10.91 -5.98 53.88
C SER A 192 9.93 -4.81 54.04
N ALA A 193 8.74 -4.95 53.47
CA ALA A 193 7.67 -3.98 53.71
C ALA A 193 7.33 -3.86 55.21
N THR A 194 7.41 -4.97 55.95
CA THR A 194 7.20 -4.98 57.40
C THR A 194 8.25 -4.12 58.11
N ASP A 195 9.53 -4.26 57.75
CA ASP A 195 10.61 -3.48 58.37
C ASP A 195 10.36 -1.98 58.15
N VAL A 196 10.00 -1.57 56.92
CA VAL A 196 9.68 -0.16 56.61
C VAL A 196 8.49 0.36 57.41
N LEU A 197 7.44 -0.46 57.62
CA LEU A 197 6.27 -0.06 58.39
C LEU A 197 6.55 0.05 59.88
N VAL A 198 7.37 -0.86 60.44
CA VAL A 198 7.79 -0.78 61.84
C VAL A 198 8.58 0.52 62.08
N ILE A 199 9.52 0.82 61.20
CA ILE A 199 10.32 2.06 61.25
C ILE A 199 9.44 3.29 61.11
N SER A 200 8.42 3.21 60.26
CA SER A 200 7.48 4.32 60.12
C SER A 200 6.71 4.61 61.41
N GLU A 201 6.42 3.60 62.23
CA GLU A 201 5.81 3.83 63.54
C GLU A 201 6.81 4.37 64.56
N ASP A 202 7.98 3.74 64.67
CA ASP A 202 9.04 4.16 65.60
C ASP A 202 9.49 5.62 65.36
N GLN A 203 9.56 6.02 64.09
CA GLN A 203 9.97 7.37 63.67
C GLN A 203 8.81 8.34 63.45
N GLY A 204 7.55 7.91 63.64
CA GLY A 204 6.36 8.75 63.44
C GLY A 204 6.11 9.17 61.99
N ILE A 205 6.62 8.42 61.01
CA ILE A 205 6.41 8.64 59.58
C ILE A 205 5.01 8.12 59.21
N THR A 206 4.15 9.03 58.74
CA THR A 206 2.75 8.69 58.46
C THR A 206 2.47 8.37 56.98
N ASP A 207 3.36 8.78 56.07
CA ASP A 207 3.25 8.54 54.62
C ASP A 207 4.38 7.62 54.15
N VAL A 208 4.04 6.45 53.61
CA VAL A 208 5.00 5.40 53.26
C VAL A 208 4.71 4.87 51.86
N ARG A 209 5.63 5.13 50.93
CA ARG A 209 5.55 4.61 49.55
C ARG A 209 6.40 3.36 49.37
N LEU A 210 5.73 2.22 49.26
CA LEU A 210 6.39 0.92 49.03
C LEU A 210 6.52 0.61 47.55
N GLN A 211 7.67 0.07 47.14
CA GLN A 211 7.86 -0.43 45.77
C GLN A 211 6.99 -1.66 45.45
N ARG A 212 6.60 -2.42 46.49
CA ARG A 212 5.69 -3.56 46.41
C ARG A 212 4.50 -3.31 47.33
N VAL A 213 3.31 -3.18 46.75
CA VAL A 213 2.09 -2.81 47.47
C VAL A 213 1.10 -3.97 47.46
N GLY A 214 0.70 -4.41 48.65
CA GLY A 214 -0.37 -5.39 48.80
C GLY A 214 -1.73 -4.73 49.04
N SER A 215 -2.79 -5.33 48.51
CA SER A 215 -4.14 -5.09 49.01
C SER A 215 -4.43 -5.98 50.21
N ILE A 216 -5.16 -5.43 51.18
CA ILE A 216 -5.37 -5.98 52.53
C ILE A 216 -6.83 -6.34 52.80
N SER A 217 -7.77 -5.86 51.97
CA SER A 217 -9.20 -6.22 52.04
C SER A 217 -9.92 -5.87 50.73
N SER A 218 -11.11 -6.45 50.52
CA SER A 218 -11.96 -6.06 49.39
C SER A 218 -12.34 -4.58 49.47
N GLY A 219 -12.45 -3.90 48.33
CA GLY A 219 -12.80 -2.49 48.35
C GLY A 219 -12.60 -1.76 47.03
N ILE A 220 -12.37 -0.47 47.14
CA ILE A 220 -12.26 0.47 46.03
C ILE A 220 -10.78 0.73 45.72
N TRP A 221 -10.37 0.69 44.45
CA TRP A 221 -8.98 0.91 44.05
C TRP A 221 -8.44 2.28 44.50
N ALA A 222 -9.22 3.36 44.33
CA ALA A 222 -8.78 4.71 44.68
C ALA A 222 -8.85 5.04 46.18
N ASP A 223 -9.24 4.08 47.03
CA ASP A 223 -9.27 4.27 48.48
C ASP A 223 -7.91 3.88 49.07
N GLN A 224 -7.14 4.88 49.50
CA GLN A 224 -5.82 4.74 50.12
C GLN A 224 -5.82 3.75 51.31
N SER A 225 -6.93 3.65 52.04
CA SER A 225 -7.07 2.71 53.17
C SER A 225 -7.11 1.23 52.76
N LYS A 226 -7.07 0.92 51.46
CA LYS A 226 -7.10 -0.46 50.94
C LYS A 226 -5.73 -1.00 50.56
N TRP A 227 -4.69 -0.18 50.70
CA TRP A 227 -3.33 -0.48 50.26
C TRP A 227 -2.33 -0.38 51.41
N ILE A 228 -1.38 -1.30 51.45
CA ILE A 228 -0.29 -1.27 52.43
C ILE A 228 0.56 -0.01 52.18
N GLY A 229 0.80 0.79 53.22
CA GLY A 229 1.51 2.07 53.12
C GLY A 229 0.58 3.29 52.96
N PHE A 230 -0.74 3.07 52.87
CA PHE A 230 -1.77 4.13 52.78
C PHE A 230 -1.66 5.02 51.53
N ASP A 231 -1.20 4.47 50.41
CA ASP A 231 -1.17 5.17 49.13
C ASP A 231 -1.73 4.32 47.98
N VAL A 232 -2.37 4.96 47.01
CA VAL A 232 -2.94 4.26 45.83
C VAL A 232 -1.81 3.90 44.87
N PRO A 233 -1.75 2.65 44.37
CA PRO A 233 -0.68 2.26 43.47
C PRO A 233 -0.59 3.08 42.19
N ASP A 234 0.64 3.35 41.76
CA ASP A 234 0.96 4.01 40.49
C ASP A 234 1.84 3.15 39.56
N VAL A 235 2.25 3.73 38.43
CA VAL A 235 3.05 3.07 37.38
C VAL A 235 4.43 2.58 37.85
N THR A 236 4.90 2.98 39.02
CA THR A 236 6.24 2.61 39.55
C THR A 236 6.21 1.37 40.45
N GLN A 237 5.02 0.94 40.90
CA GLN A 237 4.87 -0.05 41.97
C GLN A 237 4.38 -1.42 41.48
N ASP A 238 4.97 -2.49 42.03
CA ASP A 238 4.48 -3.86 41.84
C ASP A 238 3.33 -4.14 42.83
N VAL A 239 2.14 -4.47 42.31
CA VAL A 239 0.90 -4.57 43.08
C VAL A 239 0.50 -6.03 43.25
N TYR A 240 0.04 -6.39 44.46
CA TYR A 240 -0.37 -7.75 44.81
C TYR A 240 -1.77 -7.75 45.44
N ILE A 241 -2.68 -8.59 44.92
CA ILE A 241 -4.02 -8.81 45.49
C ILE A 241 -4.11 -10.27 45.92
N ALA A 242 -4.12 -10.50 47.24
CA ALA A 242 -3.89 -11.83 47.82
C ALA A 242 -4.89 -12.23 48.92
N HIS A 243 -6.00 -11.51 49.10
CA HIS A 243 -6.92 -11.69 50.24
C HIS A 243 -8.33 -12.25 49.87
N GLY A 244 -8.51 -12.84 48.68
CA GLY A 244 -9.74 -13.54 48.28
C GLY A 244 -10.97 -12.66 47.96
N GLY A 245 -10.90 -11.34 48.11
CA GLY A 245 -12.01 -10.40 47.86
C GLY A 245 -11.93 -9.69 46.50
N THR A 246 -12.90 -8.80 46.21
CA THR A 246 -12.92 -8.00 44.97
C THR A 246 -12.38 -6.59 45.19
N VAL A 247 -11.45 -6.15 44.34
CA VAL A 247 -11.01 -4.75 44.22
C VAL A 247 -11.71 -4.11 43.00
N THR A 248 -12.46 -3.05 43.23
CA THR A 248 -13.30 -2.40 42.21
C THR A 248 -12.72 -1.04 41.85
N LEU A 249 -12.58 -0.75 40.55
CA LEU A 249 -12.12 0.56 40.08
C LEU A 249 -13.29 1.54 40.00
N ASN A 250 -13.28 2.57 40.84
CA ASN A 250 -14.14 3.76 40.74
C ASN A 250 -13.46 4.94 40.04
N ALA A 251 -12.17 4.80 39.72
CA ALA A 251 -11.34 5.73 38.95
C ALA A 251 -10.30 4.90 38.16
N ASN A 252 -9.53 5.54 37.29
CA ASN A 252 -8.45 4.86 36.58
C ASN A 252 -7.39 4.35 37.57
N GLY A 253 -6.98 3.10 37.41
CA GLY A 253 -5.93 2.46 38.21
C GLY A 253 -4.66 2.26 37.38
N GLN A 254 -3.51 2.34 38.04
CA GLN A 254 -2.20 2.16 37.43
C GLN A 254 -1.32 1.24 38.27
N ALA A 255 -0.42 0.49 37.62
CA ALA A 255 0.56 -0.35 38.29
C ALA A 255 1.78 -0.57 37.38
N LYS A 256 2.96 -0.80 37.96
CA LYS A 256 4.10 -1.35 37.21
C LYS A 256 3.81 -2.80 36.81
N SER A 257 3.46 -3.63 37.78
CA SER A 257 3.01 -5.01 37.59
C SER A 257 1.82 -5.26 38.53
N LEU A 258 0.91 -6.16 38.19
CA LEU A 258 -0.21 -6.54 39.05
C LEU A 258 -0.37 -8.06 39.08
N VAL A 259 -0.26 -8.64 40.28
CA VAL A 259 -0.47 -10.07 40.52
C VAL A 259 -1.69 -10.28 41.41
N ILE A 260 -2.70 -10.96 40.89
CA ILE A 260 -3.91 -11.35 41.61
C ILE A 260 -3.78 -12.84 41.94
N SER A 261 -3.38 -13.15 43.17
CA SER A 261 -3.12 -14.52 43.64
C SER A 261 -4.34 -15.15 44.32
N SER A 262 -5.27 -14.35 44.84
CA SER A 262 -6.60 -14.78 45.27
C SER A 262 -7.58 -13.61 45.23
N GLY A 263 -8.85 -13.86 44.87
CA GLY A 263 -9.89 -12.83 44.77
C GLY A 263 -10.15 -12.36 43.34
N SER A 264 -10.46 -11.07 43.16
CA SER A 264 -10.75 -10.50 41.85
C SER A 264 -10.52 -9.00 41.71
N VAL A 265 -10.35 -8.53 40.48
CA VAL A 265 -10.39 -7.10 40.12
C VAL A 265 -11.57 -6.85 39.17
N ASP A 266 -12.33 -5.79 39.41
CA ASP A 266 -13.39 -5.32 38.51
C ASP A 266 -13.08 -3.90 38.04
N ALA A 267 -12.77 -3.74 36.75
CA ALA A 267 -12.49 -2.45 36.14
C ALA A 267 -13.73 -1.57 35.99
N GLN A 268 -14.95 -2.12 36.08
CA GLN A 268 -16.20 -1.42 35.82
C GLN A 268 -16.16 -0.63 34.50
N THR A 269 -16.26 0.69 34.56
CA THR A 269 -16.20 1.62 33.41
C THR A 269 -14.85 2.33 33.30
N ASN A 270 -13.89 1.99 34.15
CA ASN A 270 -12.61 2.69 34.29
C ASN A 270 -11.48 1.93 33.61
N ARG A 271 -10.32 2.59 33.45
CA ARG A 271 -9.11 1.99 32.88
C ARG A 271 -8.19 1.47 33.99
N LEU A 272 -7.80 0.22 33.91
CA LEU A 272 -6.66 -0.36 34.62
C LEU A 272 -5.48 -0.46 33.65
N ALA A 273 -4.41 0.30 33.88
CA ALA A 273 -3.19 0.28 33.07
C ALA A 273 -2.04 -0.34 33.85
N VAL A 274 -1.40 -1.37 33.28
CA VAL A 274 -0.26 -2.07 33.89
C VAL A 274 0.93 -2.04 32.93
N ASP A 275 2.04 -1.44 33.32
CA ASP A 275 3.19 -1.27 32.42
C ASP A 275 3.89 -2.58 32.09
N GLY A 276 3.80 -3.58 32.96
CA GLY A 276 4.47 -4.87 32.83
C GLY A 276 3.49 -6.04 32.77
N LEU A 277 3.59 -6.92 33.76
CA LEU A 277 2.80 -8.15 33.84
C LEU A 277 1.50 -7.90 34.64
N LEU A 278 0.36 -8.21 34.03
CA LEU A 278 -0.91 -8.44 34.71
C LEU A 278 -1.18 -9.95 34.79
N SER A 279 -1.08 -10.54 35.98
CA SER A 279 -1.27 -11.98 36.21
C SER A 279 -2.45 -12.23 37.15
N PHE A 280 -3.35 -13.16 36.80
CA PHE A 280 -4.47 -13.56 37.67
C PHE A 280 -4.55 -15.09 37.81
N ASN A 281 -3.45 -15.70 38.25
CA ASN A 281 -3.25 -17.14 38.36
C ASN A 281 -4.18 -17.82 39.39
N GLY A 282 -5.39 -18.22 38.95
CA GLY A 282 -6.45 -18.77 39.83
C GLY A 282 -7.47 -17.75 40.33
N ALA A 283 -7.32 -16.48 39.94
CA ALA A 283 -8.18 -15.37 40.32
C ALA A 283 -9.04 -14.87 39.14
N ALA A 284 -9.88 -13.86 39.37
CA ALA A 284 -10.73 -13.29 38.31
C ALA A 284 -10.44 -11.81 38.03
N ALA A 285 -10.50 -11.42 36.77
CA ALA A 285 -10.55 -10.03 36.34
C ALA A 285 -11.85 -9.80 35.56
N THR A 286 -12.56 -8.72 35.83
CA THR A 286 -13.80 -8.35 35.14
C THR A 286 -13.65 -6.97 34.51
N VAL A 287 -14.15 -6.81 33.29
CA VAL A 287 -14.20 -5.53 32.57
C VAL A 287 -15.65 -5.24 32.22
N GLY A 288 -16.22 -4.22 32.87
CA GLY A 288 -17.58 -3.76 32.60
C GLY A 288 -17.68 -2.97 31.29
N PRO A 289 -18.91 -2.60 30.87
CA PRO A 289 -19.13 -1.80 29.68
C PRO A 289 -18.38 -0.46 29.75
N GLY A 290 -17.59 -0.13 28.72
CA GLY A 290 -16.75 1.08 28.69
C GLY A 290 -15.46 0.98 29.50
N GLY A 291 -15.28 -0.06 30.32
CA GLY A 291 -14.04 -0.30 31.06
C GLY A 291 -12.91 -0.80 30.17
N THR A 292 -11.68 -0.63 30.63
CA THR A 292 -10.47 -1.08 29.92
C THR A 292 -9.50 -1.77 30.87
N ILE A 293 -8.99 -2.94 30.49
CA ILE A 293 -7.76 -3.50 31.06
C ILE A 293 -6.68 -3.42 29.99
N ALA A 294 -5.54 -2.82 30.33
CA ALA A 294 -4.42 -2.65 29.42
C ALA A 294 -3.13 -3.06 30.12
N ALA A 295 -2.40 -4.04 29.57
CA ALA A 295 -1.11 -4.45 30.13
C ALA A 295 -0.14 -4.92 29.05
N ASN A 296 1.17 -4.69 29.20
CA ASN A 296 2.14 -5.20 28.23
C ASN A 296 2.05 -6.72 28.08
N SER A 297 1.96 -7.42 29.21
CA SER A 297 1.74 -8.87 29.23
C SER A 297 0.56 -9.22 30.13
N ILE A 298 -0.43 -9.92 29.59
CA ILE A 298 -1.54 -10.49 30.37
C ILE A 298 -1.33 -11.99 30.52
N SER A 299 -1.38 -12.49 31.75
CA SER A 299 -1.33 -13.92 32.05
C SER A 299 -2.60 -14.35 32.80
N ALA A 300 -3.45 -15.07 32.08
CA ALA A 300 -4.66 -15.70 32.59
C ALA A 300 -4.43 -17.18 32.94
N ALA A 301 -3.19 -17.60 33.19
CA ALA A 301 -2.86 -19.00 33.47
C ALA A 301 -3.67 -19.50 34.69
N ASN A 302 -4.70 -20.31 34.48
CA ASN A 302 -5.68 -20.79 35.49
C ASN A 302 -6.65 -19.73 36.05
N GLY A 303 -6.66 -18.51 35.53
CA GLY A 303 -7.58 -17.43 35.93
C GLY A 303 -8.77 -17.24 35.01
N VAL A 304 -9.69 -16.35 35.38
CA VAL A 304 -10.87 -16.00 34.57
C VAL A 304 -10.86 -14.52 34.23
N LEU A 305 -10.80 -14.19 32.93
CA LEU A 305 -11.06 -12.83 32.45
C LEU A 305 -12.49 -12.76 31.90
N THR A 306 -13.35 -11.99 32.56
CA THR A 306 -14.71 -11.73 32.14
C THR A 306 -14.79 -10.35 31.50
N THR A 307 -15.31 -10.27 30.27
CA THR A 307 -15.49 -9.01 29.56
C THR A 307 -16.97 -8.79 29.27
N ALA A 308 -17.44 -7.55 29.30
CA ALA A 308 -18.77 -7.14 28.87
C ALA A 308 -18.74 -6.53 27.46
N ALA A 309 -19.91 -6.41 26.81
CA ALA A 309 -20.03 -5.62 25.58
C ALA A 309 -19.59 -4.16 25.84
N GLY A 310 -18.89 -3.56 24.87
CA GLY A 310 -18.27 -2.24 24.98
C GLY A 310 -17.03 -2.15 25.87
N SER A 311 -16.56 -3.26 26.46
CA SER A 311 -15.27 -3.28 27.18
C SER A 311 -14.08 -3.33 26.22
N THR A 312 -12.87 -3.04 26.71
CA THR A 312 -11.63 -3.16 25.92
C THR A 312 -10.54 -3.89 26.70
N VAL A 313 -9.88 -4.86 26.05
CA VAL A 313 -8.68 -5.53 26.58
C VAL A 313 -7.51 -5.21 25.65
N ARG A 314 -6.42 -4.65 26.20
CA ARG A 314 -5.24 -4.25 25.44
C ARG A 314 -3.99 -4.97 25.90
N PHE A 315 -3.19 -5.48 24.97
CA PHE A 315 -1.94 -6.17 25.31
C PHE A 315 -0.90 -6.22 24.18
N ASN A 316 0.33 -6.58 24.53
CA ASN A 316 1.34 -7.04 23.56
C ASN A 316 1.51 -8.55 23.59
N SER A 317 1.38 -9.17 24.77
CA SER A 317 1.37 -10.62 24.93
C SER A 317 0.19 -11.07 25.79
N PHE A 318 -0.37 -12.24 25.46
CA PHE A 318 -1.45 -12.84 26.21
C PHE A 318 -1.20 -14.34 26.39
N THR A 319 -1.10 -14.78 27.64
CA THR A 319 -1.02 -16.21 28.00
C THR A 319 -2.40 -16.66 28.48
N ALA A 320 -3.08 -17.45 27.65
CA ALA A 320 -4.34 -18.09 28.02
C ALA A 320 -4.12 -19.24 29.03
N GLY A 321 -5.15 -19.56 29.81
CA GLY A 321 -5.19 -20.82 30.56
C GLY A 321 -5.23 -22.05 29.64
N ALA A 322 -5.33 -23.26 30.18
CA ALA A 322 -5.31 -24.53 29.43
C ALA A 322 -6.49 -24.75 28.43
N SER A 323 -7.29 -23.72 28.17
CA SER A 323 -8.44 -23.75 27.26
C SER A 323 -8.00 -23.57 25.81
N ALA A 324 -8.56 -24.39 24.91
CA ALA A 324 -8.35 -24.25 23.46
C ALA A 324 -9.13 -23.08 22.82
N SER A 325 -10.00 -22.41 23.59
CA SER A 325 -10.81 -21.28 23.12
C SER A 325 -10.86 -20.14 24.14
N MET A 326 -10.74 -18.92 23.64
CA MET A 326 -10.82 -17.65 24.36
C MET A 326 -11.96 -16.82 23.82
N THR A 327 -12.75 -16.20 24.69
CA THR A 327 -13.90 -15.35 24.30
C THR A 327 -13.84 -14.00 25.00
N PHE A 328 -13.97 -12.94 24.21
CA PHE A 328 -14.06 -11.56 24.64
C PHE A 328 -15.40 -10.99 24.16
N ASN A 329 -16.25 -10.52 25.07
CA ASN A 329 -17.55 -9.93 24.70
C ASN A 329 -17.43 -8.47 24.24
N GLY A 330 -16.27 -7.84 24.41
CA GLY A 330 -15.96 -6.49 23.94
C GLY A 330 -14.87 -6.47 22.88
N ASN A 331 -14.04 -5.44 22.92
CA ASN A 331 -12.94 -5.18 22.00
C ASN A 331 -11.62 -5.76 22.49
N VAL A 332 -10.78 -6.17 21.56
CA VAL A 332 -9.38 -6.57 21.80
C VAL A 332 -8.47 -5.69 20.96
N ALA A 333 -7.44 -5.11 21.58
CA ALA A 333 -6.42 -4.34 20.88
C ALA A 333 -5.02 -4.87 21.18
N ILE A 334 -4.24 -5.12 20.14
CA ILE A 334 -2.87 -5.62 20.23
C ILE A 334 -1.93 -4.48 19.82
N GLY A 335 -0.87 -4.26 20.57
CA GLY A 335 0.06 -3.14 20.34
C GLY A 335 -0.07 -2.04 21.38
N TYR A 336 -0.14 -2.45 22.65
CA TYR A 336 -0.24 -1.54 23.79
C TYR A 336 1.12 -0.90 24.11
N ASP A 337 1.18 0.38 24.45
CA ASP A 337 2.42 1.02 24.94
C ASP A 337 2.11 2.09 25.97
N THR A 338 2.85 2.06 27.07
CA THR A 338 2.80 3.06 28.16
C THR A 338 4.07 3.88 28.27
N SER A 339 5.13 3.51 27.54
CA SER A 339 6.40 4.20 27.55
C SER A 339 6.45 5.29 26.47
N SER A 340 7.09 6.43 26.79
CA SER A 340 7.35 7.52 25.84
C SER A 340 8.08 7.01 24.57
N PRO A 341 7.94 7.71 23.43
CA PRO A 341 8.04 7.15 22.08
C PRO A 341 9.42 6.54 21.76
N GLY A 342 9.51 5.22 21.88
CA GLY A 342 10.56 4.39 21.32
C GLY A 342 9.92 3.30 20.49
N GLN A 343 10.44 3.04 19.29
CA GLN A 343 9.86 2.11 18.31
C GLN A 343 10.01 0.64 18.79
N VAL A 344 9.22 0.22 19.78
CA VAL A 344 9.19 -1.16 20.25
C VAL A 344 8.41 -1.99 19.24
N THR A 345 9.04 -3.05 18.73
CA THR A 345 8.38 -4.05 17.88
C THR A 345 7.82 -5.14 18.78
N SER A 346 6.51 -5.36 18.76
CA SER A 346 5.86 -6.45 19.51
C SER A 346 5.29 -7.48 18.53
N THR A 347 5.40 -8.78 18.86
CA THR A 347 4.80 -9.86 18.07
C THR A 347 3.96 -10.73 18.99
N PHE A 348 2.67 -10.84 18.68
CA PHE A 348 1.76 -11.72 19.38
C PHE A 348 1.53 -13.01 18.59
N ASP A 349 1.84 -14.13 19.22
CA ASP A 349 1.58 -15.49 18.74
C ASP A 349 0.72 -16.22 19.80
N PRO A 350 -0.56 -16.51 19.51
CA PRO A 350 -1.45 -17.18 20.46
C PRO A 350 -1.15 -18.68 20.62
N GLY A 351 -0.20 -19.24 19.86
CA GLY A 351 0.07 -20.66 19.82
C GLY A 351 -0.91 -21.43 18.92
N PRO A 352 -0.61 -22.71 18.59
CA PRO A 352 -1.32 -23.48 17.57
C PRO A 352 -2.70 -23.97 18.04
N ASN A 353 -3.62 -24.17 17.08
CA ASN A 353 -4.98 -24.70 17.27
C ASN A 353 -5.81 -23.98 18.35
N THR A 354 -5.58 -22.67 18.53
CA THR A 354 -6.36 -21.85 19.46
C THR A 354 -7.50 -21.14 18.73
N VAL A 355 -8.63 -20.94 19.41
CA VAL A 355 -9.79 -20.22 18.87
C VAL A 355 -10.04 -18.95 19.67
N TRP A 356 -10.00 -17.79 19.01
CA TRP A 356 -10.20 -16.47 19.59
C TRP A 356 -11.49 -15.85 19.09
N ASN A 357 -12.47 -15.67 19.97
CA ASN A 357 -13.75 -15.04 19.64
C ASN A 357 -13.81 -13.64 20.24
N VAL A 358 -13.81 -12.61 19.39
CA VAL A 358 -13.91 -11.21 19.79
C VAL A 358 -15.27 -10.68 19.33
N ALA A 359 -16.21 -10.46 20.25
CA ALA A 359 -17.58 -10.13 19.87
C ALA A 359 -17.71 -8.76 19.18
N GLU A 360 -16.75 -7.84 19.37
CA GLU A 360 -16.76 -6.50 18.75
C GLU A 360 -15.56 -6.30 17.81
N GLN A 361 -14.61 -5.43 18.15
CA GLN A 361 -13.45 -5.11 17.30
C GLN A 361 -12.18 -5.85 17.73
N LEU A 362 -11.46 -6.40 16.75
CA LEU A 362 -10.05 -6.74 16.89
C LEU A 362 -9.18 -5.66 16.22
N ALA A 363 -8.33 -4.99 16.98
CA ALA A 363 -7.40 -3.98 16.50
C ALA A 363 -5.94 -4.46 16.63
N VAL A 364 -5.11 -4.20 15.61
CA VAL A 364 -3.67 -4.50 15.62
C VAL A 364 -2.88 -3.23 15.27
N GLY A 365 -1.92 -2.85 16.11
CA GLY A 365 -1.18 -1.59 16.01
C GLY A 365 -1.93 -0.41 16.65
N ASP A 366 -2.31 -0.55 17.93
CA ASP A 366 -3.16 0.37 18.69
C ASP A 366 -2.45 1.70 19.11
N GLU A 367 -1.53 1.68 20.09
CA GLU A 367 -0.96 2.88 20.73
C GLU A 367 0.54 3.07 20.36
N ASN A 368 0.82 3.66 19.18
CA ASN A 368 2.17 4.10 18.70
C ASN A 368 3.28 3.02 18.54
N THR A 369 2.95 1.73 18.49
CA THR A 369 3.94 0.64 18.28
C THR A 369 3.90 0.04 16.87
N ILE A 370 5.00 -0.63 16.49
CA ILE A 370 4.99 -1.59 15.38
C ILE A 370 4.58 -2.95 15.97
N THR A 371 3.39 -3.41 15.63
CA THR A 371 2.82 -4.65 16.19
C THR A 371 2.63 -5.68 15.10
N ALA A 372 2.99 -6.94 15.38
CA ALA A 372 2.70 -8.07 14.53
C ALA A 372 1.74 -9.07 15.23
N LEU A 373 0.78 -9.60 14.50
CA LEU A 373 -0.09 -10.72 14.90
C LEU A 373 0.17 -11.91 13.98
N GLU A 374 0.55 -13.05 14.58
CA GLU A 374 0.81 -14.31 13.87
C GLU A 374 -0.34 -15.30 14.06
N ILE A 375 -1.16 -15.50 13.02
CA ILE A 375 -2.25 -16.49 13.00
C ILE A 375 -1.77 -17.72 12.24
N LYS A 376 -1.29 -18.73 12.97
CA LYS A 376 -0.67 -19.93 12.40
C LYS A 376 -1.03 -21.22 13.13
N GLY A 377 -0.65 -22.37 12.58
CA GLY A 377 -0.79 -23.67 13.24
C GLY A 377 -2.23 -24.08 13.51
N GLY A 378 -3.18 -23.71 12.64
CA GLY A 378 -4.60 -24.04 12.80
C GLY A 378 -5.38 -23.06 13.70
N THR A 379 -4.77 -21.93 14.07
CA THR A 379 -5.41 -20.91 14.90
C THR A 379 -6.49 -20.14 14.16
N VAL A 380 -7.61 -19.88 14.84
CA VAL A 380 -8.78 -19.20 14.27
C VAL A 380 -9.12 -17.96 15.09
N PHE A 381 -9.25 -16.82 14.43
CA PHE A 381 -9.83 -15.59 14.99
C PHE A 381 -11.20 -15.31 14.39
N THR A 382 -12.14 -14.90 15.22
CA THR A 382 -13.41 -14.32 14.78
C THR A 382 -13.61 -12.94 15.40
N SER A 383 -14.05 -11.97 14.61
CA SER A 383 -14.43 -10.64 15.11
C SER A 383 -15.62 -10.05 14.35
N THR A 384 -16.34 -9.09 14.95
CA THR A 384 -17.41 -8.36 14.23
C THR A 384 -16.81 -7.30 13.30
N THR A 385 -15.78 -6.59 13.76
CA THR A 385 -14.99 -5.65 12.94
C THR A 385 -13.49 -5.89 13.13
N GLY A 386 -12.69 -5.43 12.17
CA GLY A 386 -11.23 -5.47 12.26
C GLY A 386 -10.61 -4.12 11.97
N ARG A 387 -9.49 -3.82 12.64
CA ARG A 387 -8.67 -2.63 12.38
C ARG A 387 -7.19 -2.99 12.35
N ILE A 388 -6.44 -2.45 11.39
CA ILE A 388 -4.99 -2.60 11.30
C ILE A 388 -4.35 -1.22 11.12
N GLY A 389 -3.44 -0.87 12.04
CA GLY A 389 -2.86 0.46 12.13
C GLY A 389 -3.81 1.47 12.78
N ALA A 390 -3.23 2.46 13.45
CA ALA A 390 -3.96 3.33 14.35
C ALA A 390 -4.90 4.35 13.69
N SER A 391 -5.85 4.78 14.52
CA SER A 391 -6.84 5.84 14.35
C SER A 391 -6.22 7.19 13.98
N LEU A 392 -7.05 8.08 13.43
CA LEU A 392 -6.82 9.37 12.76
C LEU A 392 -5.88 10.41 13.42
N ILE A 393 -5.12 10.10 14.48
CA ILE A 393 -4.28 11.07 15.19
C ILE A 393 -2.95 10.53 15.78
N GLY A 394 -2.49 9.29 15.48
CA GLY A 394 -1.18 8.84 15.99
C GLY A 394 -0.69 7.43 15.60
N GLY A 395 0.27 7.37 14.67
CA GLY A 395 1.50 6.53 14.65
C GLY A 395 1.48 4.98 14.64
N GLY A 396 0.45 4.27 15.10
CA GLY A 396 0.49 2.80 15.19
C GLY A 396 0.57 2.09 13.83
N THR A 397 1.49 1.12 13.70
CA THR A 397 1.66 0.28 12.49
C THR A 397 1.31 -1.17 12.82
N GLY A 398 0.34 -1.74 12.10
CA GLY A 398 -0.12 -3.11 12.33
C GLY A 398 0.34 -4.06 11.22
N HIS A 399 0.89 -5.20 11.60
CA HIS A 399 1.24 -6.31 10.71
C HIS A 399 0.42 -7.53 11.11
N VAL A 400 -0.30 -8.13 10.17
CA VAL A 400 -1.06 -9.36 10.42
C VAL A 400 -0.62 -10.42 9.42
N ASN A 401 -0.15 -11.56 9.92
CA ASN A 401 0.29 -12.69 9.10
C ASN A 401 -0.61 -13.89 9.39
N ILE A 402 -1.38 -14.31 8.40
CA ILE A 402 -2.23 -15.50 8.45
C ILE A 402 -1.60 -16.56 7.57
N HIS A 403 -1.14 -17.67 8.16
CA HIS A 403 -0.43 -18.69 7.41
C HIS A 403 -0.60 -20.11 7.94
N GLN A 404 -0.28 -21.06 7.06
CA GLN A 404 -0.46 -22.49 7.23
C GLN A 404 -1.94 -22.94 7.12
N PRO A 405 -2.17 -24.19 6.67
CA PRO A 405 -3.52 -24.73 6.53
C PRO A 405 -4.30 -24.72 7.86
N GLY A 406 -5.58 -24.37 7.80
CA GLY A 406 -6.48 -24.33 8.96
C GLY A 406 -6.43 -23.03 9.75
N SER A 407 -5.42 -22.19 9.54
CA SER A 407 -5.33 -20.87 10.17
C SER A 407 -6.26 -19.88 9.48
N SER A 408 -7.03 -19.09 10.25
CA SER A 408 -7.96 -18.14 9.65
C SER A 408 -8.30 -16.93 10.52
N TRP A 409 -8.73 -15.85 9.87
CA TRP A 409 -9.43 -14.74 10.50
C TRP A 409 -10.74 -14.47 9.77
N THR A 410 -11.85 -14.56 10.49
CA THR A 410 -13.19 -14.25 9.98
C THR A 410 -13.71 -12.99 10.65
N ILE A 411 -13.95 -11.95 9.85
CA ILE A 411 -14.58 -10.70 10.27
C ILE A 411 -16.04 -10.76 9.79
N GLY A 412 -16.99 -11.03 10.70
CA GLY A 412 -18.32 -11.53 10.37
C GLY A 412 -19.50 -10.83 11.07
N GLY A 413 -20.54 -10.52 10.27
CA GLY A 413 -21.82 -9.85 10.56
C GLY A 413 -22.38 -9.24 9.26
N ALA A 414 -23.62 -8.75 9.19
CA ALA A 414 -24.16 -8.11 7.97
C ALA A 414 -23.43 -6.79 7.58
N THR A 415 -22.53 -6.30 8.43
CA THR A 415 -21.81 -5.02 8.32
C THR A 415 -20.33 -5.13 8.71
N GLY A 416 -19.75 -6.34 8.78
CA GLY A 416 -18.44 -6.56 9.39
C GLY A 416 -17.29 -5.97 8.59
N ALA A 417 -16.88 -4.74 8.92
CA ALA A 417 -15.88 -4.00 8.15
C ALA A 417 -14.44 -4.27 8.63
N LEU A 418 -13.50 -4.33 7.67
CA LEU A 418 -12.07 -4.26 7.93
C LEU A 418 -11.55 -2.86 7.56
N ASP A 419 -10.98 -2.17 8.53
CA ASP A 419 -10.38 -0.85 8.39
C ASP A 419 -8.85 -0.96 8.48
N ALA A 420 -8.17 -1.21 7.37
CA ALA A 420 -6.73 -1.43 7.31
C ALA A 420 -6.00 -0.17 6.81
N ARG A 421 -5.43 0.61 7.74
CA ARG A 421 -4.89 1.95 7.48
C ARG A 421 -3.38 1.94 7.25
N ASN A 422 -2.62 1.22 8.05
CA ASN A 422 -1.15 1.32 8.06
C ASN A 422 -0.47 0.01 8.47
N GLY A 423 0.48 -0.45 7.65
CA GLY A 423 1.26 -1.68 7.85
C GLY A 423 0.97 -2.76 6.80
N THR A 424 0.90 -4.03 7.21
CA THR A 424 0.74 -5.16 6.27
C THR A 424 -0.31 -6.17 6.72
N LEU A 425 -0.96 -6.82 5.75
CA LEU A 425 -1.84 -7.96 5.97
C LEU A 425 -1.50 -9.05 4.95
N SER A 426 -0.97 -10.18 5.42
CA SER A 426 -0.49 -11.27 4.57
C SER A 426 -1.33 -12.52 4.80
N VAL A 427 -1.88 -13.10 3.73
CA VAL A 427 -2.60 -14.38 3.76
C VAL A 427 -1.86 -15.36 2.87
N PHE A 428 -1.24 -16.39 3.44
CA PHE A 428 -0.37 -17.28 2.68
C PHE A 428 -0.36 -18.75 3.13
N ASN A 429 0.25 -19.62 2.33
CA ASN A 429 0.39 -21.06 2.62
C ASN A 429 -0.94 -21.74 2.99
N LYS A 430 -1.97 -21.60 2.15
CA LYS A 430 -3.32 -22.17 2.31
C LYS A 430 -4.13 -21.66 3.52
N ALA A 431 -3.76 -20.52 4.10
CA ALA A 431 -4.57 -19.85 5.10
C ALA A 431 -5.77 -19.09 4.49
N PHE A 432 -6.71 -18.70 5.36
CA PHE A 432 -7.98 -18.09 4.96
C PHE A 432 -8.29 -16.76 5.68
N LEU A 433 -8.73 -15.76 4.93
CA LEU A 433 -9.25 -14.50 5.44
C LEU A 433 -10.67 -14.29 4.91
N GLN A 434 -11.60 -13.93 5.79
CA GLN A 434 -12.94 -13.47 5.39
C GLN A 434 -13.23 -12.11 6.01
N THR A 435 -13.75 -11.19 5.18
CA THR A 435 -14.13 -9.83 5.59
C THR A 435 -15.50 -9.45 5.01
N GLY A 436 -16.15 -8.43 5.56
CA GLY A 436 -17.19 -7.68 4.86
C GLY A 436 -16.57 -6.57 4.01
N SER A 437 -17.13 -5.36 4.05
CA SER A 437 -16.53 -4.22 3.35
C SER A 437 -15.13 -3.91 3.91
N THR A 438 -14.17 -3.64 3.04
CA THR A 438 -12.76 -3.51 3.42
C THR A 438 -12.18 -2.21 2.88
N SER A 439 -11.52 -1.43 3.72
CA SER A 439 -10.70 -0.29 3.31
C SER A 439 -9.23 -0.61 3.48
N ILE A 440 -8.43 -0.38 2.44
CA ILE A 440 -6.98 -0.63 2.40
C ILE A 440 -6.27 0.68 2.09
N GLY A 441 -5.58 1.22 3.08
CA GLY A 441 -4.98 2.55 3.03
C GLY A 441 -5.97 3.63 3.46
N GLY A 442 -5.45 4.71 4.05
CA GLY A 442 -6.21 5.90 4.42
C GLY A 442 -5.44 7.17 4.06
N GLU A 443 -5.96 8.36 4.38
CA GLU A 443 -5.40 9.66 3.98
C GLU A 443 -3.88 9.84 4.16
N ALA A 444 -3.32 9.26 5.23
CA ALA A 444 -1.88 9.28 5.53
C ALA A 444 -1.27 7.87 5.68
N GLY A 445 -2.07 6.81 5.51
CA GLY A 445 -1.68 5.44 5.85
C GLY A 445 -1.05 4.69 4.68
N GLN A 446 -0.04 3.87 4.96
CA GLN A 446 0.66 3.02 3.99
C GLN A 446 0.29 1.56 4.27
N MET A 447 -0.64 1.00 3.49
CA MET A 447 -1.15 -0.35 3.71
C MET A 447 -0.88 -1.25 2.52
N HIS A 448 -0.34 -2.44 2.77
CA HIS A 448 -0.17 -3.49 1.75
C HIS A 448 -0.81 -4.81 2.20
N LEU A 449 -1.85 -5.23 1.48
CA LEU A 449 -2.44 -6.56 1.59
C LEU A 449 -1.83 -7.50 0.54
N THR A 450 -1.35 -8.67 0.97
CA THR A 450 -0.82 -9.71 0.08
C THR A 450 -1.57 -11.03 0.26
N VAL A 451 -2.08 -11.60 -0.83
CA VAL A 451 -2.65 -12.96 -0.89
C VAL A 451 -1.72 -13.83 -1.72
N ASN A 452 -1.00 -14.74 -1.07
CA ASN A 452 0.09 -15.53 -1.67
C ASN A 452 -0.09 -17.02 -1.35
N ASP A 453 -0.64 -17.81 -2.28
CA ASP A 453 -1.06 -19.20 -2.02
C ASP A 453 -2.13 -19.33 -0.90
N GLY A 454 -2.76 -18.24 -0.49
CA GLY A 454 -3.87 -18.20 0.48
C GLY A 454 -5.21 -17.86 -0.20
N SER A 455 -6.25 -17.68 0.61
CA SER A 455 -7.57 -17.27 0.11
C SER A 455 -8.16 -16.13 0.92
N TRP A 456 -8.66 -15.10 0.24
CA TRP A 456 -9.37 -13.97 0.83
C TRP A 456 -10.75 -13.81 0.18
N ASN A 457 -11.79 -13.82 1.01
CA ASN A 457 -13.16 -13.53 0.59
C ASN A 457 -13.66 -12.24 1.24
N ALA A 458 -13.92 -11.21 0.45
CA ALA A 458 -14.59 -9.99 0.87
C ALA A 458 -16.07 -10.04 0.48
N ASN A 459 -16.96 -10.15 1.47
CA ASN A 459 -18.40 -10.23 1.27
C ASN A 459 -19.06 -8.87 0.99
N GLY A 460 -18.27 -7.79 0.93
CA GLY A 460 -18.73 -6.42 0.62
C GLY A 460 -17.80 -5.72 -0.36
N SER A 461 -17.94 -4.41 -0.49
CA SER A 461 -17.09 -3.58 -1.36
C SER A 461 -15.69 -3.42 -0.77
N VAL A 462 -14.69 -3.27 -1.64
CA VAL A 462 -13.30 -3.02 -1.27
C VAL A 462 -12.89 -1.65 -1.78
N ASP A 463 -12.39 -0.81 -0.88
CA ASP A 463 -11.86 0.51 -1.17
C ASP A 463 -10.35 0.55 -0.95
N ILE A 464 -9.59 1.02 -1.93
CA ILE A 464 -8.11 0.98 -1.91
C ILE A 464 -7.55 2.38 -2.17
N GLY A 465 -6.97 2.94 -1.11
CA GLY A 465 -6.24 4.19 -1.09
C GLY A 465 -6.92 5.35 -0.37
N PRO A 466 -6.30 6.54 -0.37
CA PRO A 466 -6.83 7.72 0.29
C PRO A 466 -7.98 8.35 -0.51
N ALA A 467 -8.99 8.92 0.15
CA ALA A 467 -10.06 9.64 -0.53
C ALA A 467 -9.58 11.01 -1.06
N SER A 468 -8.55 11.62 -0.44
CA SER A 468 -7.90 12.83 -0.97
C SER A 468 -6.80 12.54 -1.99
N ILE A 469 -6.82 13.31 -3.08
CA ILE A 469 -5.76 13.32 -4.10
C ILE A 469 -4.47 14.04 -3.66
N THR A 470 -4.52 14.80 -2.56
CA THR A 470 -3.38 15.58 -2.02
C THR A 470 -2.70 14.91 -0.83
N GLY A 471 -3.22 13.78 -0.36
CA GLY A 471 -2.68 13.02 0.77
C GLY A 471 -1.34 12.34 0.46
N GLY A 472 -0.75 11.73 1.49
CA GLY A 472 0.46 10.89 1.38
C GLY A 472 0.18 9.39 1.51
N GLY A 473 -1.07 9.01 1.72
CA GLY A 473 -1.49 7.62 1.91
C GLY A 473 -1.48 6.79 0.62
N ARG A 474 -1.42 5.48 0.79
CA ARG A 474 -1.40 4.50 -0.30
C ARG A 474 -2.01 3.18 0.16
N GLY A 475 -2.89 2.64 -0.68
CA GLY A 475 -3.38 1.27 -0.56
C GLY A 475 -2.76 0.38 -1.65
N ARG A 476 -2.29 -0.81 -1.26
CA ARG A 476 -1.83 -1.84 -2.20
C ARG A 476 -2.48 -3.18 -1.91
N LEU A 477 -2.95 -3.83 -2.97
CA LEU A 477 -3.34 -5.25 -2.96
C LEU A 477 -2.47 -6.02 -3.94
N THR A 478 -1.91 -7.15 -3.51
CA THR A 478 -1.17 -8.07 -4.38
C THR A 478 -1.72 -9.48 -4.24
N VAL A 479 -2.06 -10.11 -5.37
CA VAL A 479 -2.56 -11.50 -5.43
C VAL A 479 -1.61 -12.31 -6.32
N GLN A 480 -1.02 -13.39 -5.79
CA GLN A 480 0.09 -14.08 -6.46
C GLN A 480 0.22 -15.57 -6.08
N ASN A 481 0.98 -16.34 -6.86
CA ASN A 481 1.40 -17.73 -6.59
C ASN A 481 0.26 -18.67 -6.11
N GLY A 482 -0.88 -18.70 -6.81
CA GLY A 482 -2.04 -19.52 -6.43
C GLY A 482 -2.95 -18.87 -5.39
N GLY A 483 -2.64 -17.65 -4.95
CA GLY A 483 -3.50 -16.83 -4.10
C GLY A 483 -4.81 -16.49 -4.81
N GLN A 484 -5.91 -16.52 -4.06
CA GLN A 484 -7.26 -16.26 -4.57
C GLN A 484 -7.93 -15.15 -3.75
N ALA A 485 -8.35 -14.08 -4.42
CA ALA A 485 -9.14 -13.01 -3.83
C ALA A 485 -10.51 -12.98 -4.51
N THR A 486 -11.58 -13.15 -3.74
CA THR A 486 -12.97 -13.05 -4.22
C THR A 486 -13.65 -11.88 -3.53
N ILE A 487 -14.20 -10.95 -4.31
CA ILE A 487 -14.86 -9.74 -3.83
C ILE A 487 -16.29 -9.72 -4.36
N LEU A 488 -17.27 -9.75 -3.48
CA LEU A 488 -18.69 -9.81 -3.87
C LEU A 488 -19.28 -8.43 -4.21
N GLY A 489 -18.66 -7.35 -3.72
CA GLY A 489 -19.08 -5.97 -3.98
C GLY A 489 -18.25 -5.27 -5.05
N ASP A 490 -18.43 -3.94 -5.14
CA ASP A 490 -17.61 -3.09 -5.99
C ASP A 490 -16.19 -2.94 -5.43
N VAL A 491 -15.24 -2.70 -6.33
CA VAL A 491 -13.87 -2.32 -5.98
C VAL A 491 -13.63 -0.88 -6.41
N ALA A 492 -13.09 -0.06 -5.53
CA ALA A 492 -12.60 1.27 -5.86
C ALA A 492 -11.09 1.33 -5.63
N VAL A 493 -10.35 1.86 -6.62
CA VAL A 493 -8.91 2.10 -6.50
C VAL A 493 -8.66 3.56 -6.80
N HIS A 494 -8.17 4.31 -5.83
CA HIS A 494 -7.83 5.73 -5.97
C HIS A 494 -6.53 6.05 -5.24
N GLY A 495 -5.69 6.87 -5.88
CA GLY A 495 -4.40 7.26 -5.33
C GLY A 495 -4.31 8.74 -5.01
N ALA A 496 -3.20 9.11 -4.40
CA ALA A 496 -2.78 10.49 -4.32
C ALA A 496 -1.79 10.82 -5.44
N SER A 497 -1.66 12.10 -5.77
CA SER A 497 -0.73 12.58 -6.81
C SER A 497 0.74 12.26 -6.52
N THR A 498 1.08 12.07 -5.24
CA THR A 498 2.43 11.71 -4.79
C THR A 498 2.65 10.19 -4.75
N GLN A 499 1.58 9.41 -4.57
CA GLN A 499 1.64 7.96 -4.41
C GLN A 499 0.36 7.29 -4.98
N PRO A 500 0.46 6.59 -6.12
CA PRO A 500 -0.67 5.87 -6.68
C PRO A 500 -1.01 4.62 -5.84
N SER A 501 -2.29 4.39 -5.61
CA SER A 501 -2.78 3.14 -5.04
C SER A 501 -2.97 2.11 -6.14
N GLU A 502 -2.70 0.84 -5.83
CA GLU A 502 -2.69 -0.19 -6.86
C GLU A 502 -3.21 -1.55 -6.40
N ILE A 503 -3.88 -2.23 -7.33
CA ILE A 503 -4.09 -3.67 -7.27
C ILE A 503 -3.17 -4.30 -8.30
N THR A 504 -2.51 -5.40 -7.91
CA THR A 504 -1.64 -6.17 -8.80
C THR A 504 -1.97 -7.65 -8.69
N VAL A 505 -2.32 -8.26 -9.82
CA VAL A 505 -2.47 -9.70 -9.97
C VAL A 505 -1.23 -10.20 -10.68
N GLU A 506 -0.33 -10.82 -9.91
CA GLU A 506 0.92 -11.39 -10.40
C GLU A 506 0.71 -12.85 -10.83
N SER A 507 1.74 -13.47 -11.43
CA SER A 507 1.68 -14.84 -11.93
C SER A 507 1.05 -15.83 -10.95
N GLY A 508 0.10 -16.62 -11.45
CA GLY A 508 -0.66 -17.60 -10.69
C GLY A 508 -1.68 -17.03 -9.69
N GLY A 509 -1.76 -15.71 -9.51
CA GLY A 509 -2.81 -15.07 -8.72
C GLY A 509 -4.16 -15.05 -9.44
N ARG A 510 -5.26 -15.10 -8.69
CA ARG A 510 -6.61 -14.95 -9.22
C ARG A 510 -7.41 -13.92 -8.41
N LEU A 511 -7.88 -12.89 -9.10
CA LEU A 511 -8.85 -11.93 -8.58
C LEU A 511 -10.20 -12.16 -9.25
N GLN A 512 -11.25 -12.36 -8.46
CA GLN A 512 -12.63 -12.43 -8.90
C GLN A 512 -13.39 -11.27 -8.25
N VAL A 513 -14.09 -10.47 -9.05
CA VAL A 513 -14.93 -9.38 -8.57
C VAL A 513 -16.31 -9.52 -9.19
N ASP A 514 -17.34 -9.67 -8.36
CA ASP A 514 -18.72 -9.81 -8.84
C ASP A 514 -19.38 -8.44 -9.10
N GLY A 515 -18.90 -7.39 -8.40
CA GLY A 515 -19.27 -6.00 -8.68
C GLY A 515 -18.43 -5.36 -9.79
N GLN A 516 -18.43 -4.03 -9.84
CA GLN A 516 -17.64 -3.26 -10.79
C GLN A 516 -16.30 -2.83 -10.19
N ILE A 517 -15.24 -2.86 -11.00
CA ILE A 517 -13.94 -2.27 -10.65
C ILE A 517 -13.89 -0.82 -11.16
N ASN A 518 -13.80 0.12 -10.23
CA ASN A 518 -13.70 1.55 -10.48
C ASN A 518 -12.26 2.01 -10.24
N VAL A 519 -11.49 2.12 -11.32
CA VAL A 519 -10.13 2.67 -11.27
C VAL A 519 -10.24 4.18 -11.43
N ARG A 520 -10.02 4.89 -10.33
CA ARG A 520 -10.19 6.34 -10.23
C ARG A 520 -8.86 7.06 -10.35
N GLN A 521 -8.89 8.37 -10.13
CA GLN A 521 -7.71 9.24 -10.23
C GLN A 521 -6.51 8.68 -9.47
N PHE A 522 -5.35 8.60 -10.12
CA PHE A 522 -4.11 7.99 -9.60
C PHE A 522 -4.26 6.53 -9.10
N GLY A 523 -5.38 5.88 -9.38
CA GLY A 523 -5.59 4.46 -9.12
C GLY A 523 -5.05 3.62 -10.26
N LYS A 524 -4.56 2.43 -9.92
CA LYS A 524 -3.94 1.53 -10.89
C LYS A 524 -4.39 0.08 -10.71
N MET A 525 -4.73 -0.56 -11.82
CA MET A 525 -4.97 -2.00 -11.89
C MET A 525 -3.90 -2.64 -12.78
N ILE A 526 -3.28 -3.72 -12.33
CA ILE A 526 -2.20 -4.40 -13.05
C ILE A 526 -2.44 -5.91 -13.08
N TYR A 527 -2.33 -6.49 -14.28
CA TYR A 527 -2.31 -7.92 -14.54
C TYR A 527 -0.99 -8.31 -15.22
N ARG A 528 -0.34 -9.40 -14.77
CA ARG A 528 0.91 -9.93 -15.33
C ARG A 528 0.84 -11.42 -15.62
N ASP A 529 1.71 -11.92 -16.50
CA ASP A 529 2.08 -13.34 -16.61
C ASP A 529 0.95 -14.37 -16.48
N GLY A 530 0.11 -14.46 -17.51
CA GLY A 530 -0.94 -15.47 -17.64
C GLY A 530 -2.16 -15.25 -16.73
N THR A 531 -2.25 -14.09 -16.09
CA THR A 531 -3.45 -13.69 -15.33
C THR A 531 -4.56 -13.18 -16.24
N THR A 532 -5.81 -13.29 -15.78
CA THR A 532 -7.03 -12.93 -16.53
C THR A 532 -7.92 -12.00 -15.70
N ALA A 533 -8.59 -11.06 -16.38
CA ALA A 533 -9.58 -10.17 -15.79
C ALA A 533 -10.99 -10.78 -15.66
N ASN A 534 -11.24 -12.00 -16.16
CA ASN A 534 -12.44 -12.84 -15.97
C ASN A 534 -13.81 -12.09 -15.98
N ASP A 535 -14.43 -11.84 -17.14
CA ASP A 535 -15.82 -11.31 -17.28
C ASP A 535 -16.15 -10.03 -16.47
N THR A 536 -15.13 -9.35 -15.91
CA THR A 536 -15.34 -8.26 -14.95
C THR A 536 -15.62 -6.95 -15.69
N THR A 537 -16.43 -6.08 -15.08
CA THR A 537 -16.65 -4.72 -15.61
C THR A 537 -15.69 -3.72 -14.97
N PHE A 538 -14.98 -2.97 -15.80
CA PHE A 538 -14.03 -1.92 -15.42
C PHE A 538 -14.51 -0.55 -15.88
N GLU A 539 -14.46 0.41 -14.98
CA GLU A 539 -14.48 1.83 -15.31
C GLU A 539 -13.13 2.45 -14.97
N ASN A 540 -12.37 2.83 -16.01
CA ASN A 540 -11.22 3.70 -15.85
C ASN A 540 -11.71 5.14 -15.95
N HIS A 541 -11.74 5.85 -14.82
CA HIS A 541 -12.26 7.22 -14.76
C HIS A 541 -11.23 8.22 -15.28
N GLY A 542 -11.68 9.22 -16.04
CA GLY A 542 -10.87 10.41 -16.31
C GLY A 542 -10.62 11.21 -15.02
N ALA A 543 -9.56 12.01 -15.01
CA ALA A 543 -9.26 12.87 -13.88
C ALA A 543 -10.31 13.99 -13.75
N THR A 544 -10.67 14.30 -12.51
CA THR A 544 -11.61 15.39 -12.17
C THR A 544 -10.87 16.67 -11.78
N ALA A 545 -9.58 16.59 -11.44
CA ALA A 545 -8.72 17.73 -11.19
C ALA A 545 -7.99 18.18 -12.48
N ALA A 546 -7.78 19.49 -12.62
CA ALA A 546 -6.98 20.05 -13.71
C ALA A 546 -5.56 19.47 -13.70
N ASN A 547 -5.08 19.00 -14.85
CA ASN A 547 -3.78 18.32 -15.02
C ASN A 547 -3.62 17.03 -14.17
N GLY A 548 -4.70 16.47 -13.61
CA GLY A 548 -4.66 15.21 -12.88
C GLY A 548 -4.52 14.00 -13.82
N SER A 549 -4.04 12.87 -13.29
CA SER A 549 -3.98 11.59 -14.02
C SER A 549 -5.22 10.74 -13.75
N GLY A 550 -5.86 10.22 -14.80
CA GLY A 550 -7.02 9.33 -14.66
C GLY A 550 -6.65 7.95 -14.10
N GLY A 551 -7.64 7.08 -14.01
CA GLY A 551 -7.45 5.67 -13.66
C GLY A 551 -6.84 4.87 -14.79
N VAL A 552 -5.95 3.94 -14.43
CA VAL A 552 -5.16 3.17 -15.41
C VAL A 552 -5.26 1.68 -15.14
N THR A 553 -5.67 0.91 -16.14
CA THR A 553 -5.58 -0.56 -16.14
C THR A 553 -4.51 -1.04 -17.12
N GLN A 554 -3.64 -1.96 -16.69
CA GLN A 554 -2.51 -2.45 -17.48
C GLN A 554 -2.40 -3.98 -17.49
N PHE A 555 -2.10 -4.52 -18.67
CA PHE A 555 -1.81 -5.93 -18.91
C PHE A 555 -0.38 -6.07 -19.46
N TYR A 556 0.38 -6.99 -18.88
CA TYR A 556 1.77 -7.27 -19.24
C TYR A 556 2.00 -8.74 -19.54
N ASP A 557 3.11 -9.02 -20.21
CA ASP A 557 3.60 -10.36 -20.52
C ASP A 557 2.53 -11.20 -21.22
N THR A 558 2.00 -12.26 -20.61
CA THR A 558 0.95 -13.11 -21.22
C THR A 558 -0.44 -12.89 -20.62
N ALA A 559 -0.65 -11.78 -19.90
CA ALA A 559 -1.95 -11.47 -19.29
C ALA A 559 -3.05 -11.21 -20.33
N THR A 560 -4.28 -11.57 -20.00
CA THR A 560 -5.46 -11.43 -20.87
C THR A 560 -6.58 -10.61 -20.24
N ALA A 561 -7.23 -9.76 -21.02
CA ALA A 561 -8.48 -9.13 -20.62
C ALA A 561 -9.68 -10.08 -20.72
N ASP A 562 -9.54 -11.21 -21.44
CA ASP A 562 -10.56 -12.24 -21.60
C ASP A 562 -11.89 -11.63 -22.10
N ASP A 563 -13.04 -12.04 -21.57
CA ASP A 563 -14.37 -11.48 -21.89
C ASP A 563 -14.74 -10.18 -21.12
N ALA A 564 -13.79 -9.51 -20.43
CA ALA A 564 -14.09 -8.34 -19.60
C ALA A 564 -14.60 -7.12 -20.40
N MET A 565 -15.33 -6.22 -19.72
CA MET A 565 -15.84 -4.97 -20.30
C MET A 565 -15.12 -3.76 -19.70
N PHE A 566 -14.57 -2.88 -20.53
CA PHE A 566 -13.84 -1.67 -20.12
C PHE A 566 -14.50 -0.41 -20.67
N THR A 567 -14.81 0.52 -19.79
CA THR A 567 -15.14 1.90 -20.15
C THR A 567 -13.98 2.81 -19.75
N ASN A 568 -13.29 3.36 -20.74
CA ASN A 568 -12.25 4.37 -20.57
C ASN A 568 -12.91 5.75 -20.71
N ARG A 569 -13.07 6.48 -19.61
CA ARG A 569 -13.74 7.79 -19.60
C ARG A 569 -12.79 8.92 -19.96
N GLY A 570 -13.27 9.93 -20.70
CA GLY A 570 -12.51 11.17 -20.91
C GLY A 570 -12.31 11.98 -19.62
N GLY A 571 -11.30 12.84 -19.59
CA GLY A 571 -11.07 13.79 -18.50
C GLY A 571 -12.21 14.80 -18.35
N THR A 572 -12.53 15.19 -17.13
CA THR A 572 -13.69 16.07 -16.83
C THR A 572 -13.29 17.48 -16.38
N ALA A 573 -12.01 17.86 -16.51
CA ALA A 573 -11.49 19.19 -16.23
C ALA A 573 -10.46 19.62 -17.28
N PRO A 574 -10.19 20.93 -17.47
CA PRO A 574 -9.21 21.39 -18.46
C PRO A 574 -7.82 20.77 -18.22
N GLY A 575 -7.24 20.18 -19.26
CA GLY A 575 -5.94 19.49 -19.17
C GLY A 575 -5.96 18.18 -18.38
N ALA A 576 -7.13 17.69 -17.94
CA ALA A 576 -7.23 16.43 -17.21
C ALA A 576 -6.86 15.22 -18.10
N GLY A 577 -6.12 14.28 -17.51
CA GLY A 577 -5.85 12.99 -18.10
C GLY A 577 -7.11 12.14 -18.21
N ALA A 578 -7.15 11.26 -19.20
CA ALA A 578 -8.25 10.33 -19.39
C ALA A 578 -8.07 9.05 -18.55
N GLY A 579 -9.14 8.27 -18.41
CA GLY A 579 -9.04 6.87 -18.05
C GLY A 579 -8.45 6.08 -19.21
N GLN A 580 -7.60 5.10 -18.92
CA GLN A 580 -6.90 4.34 -19.96
C GLN A 580 -6.82 2.85 -19.66
N THR A 581 -6.80 2.05 -20.72
CA THR A 581 -6.37 0.64 -20.68
C THR A 581 -5.13 0.42 -21.55
N THR A 582 -4.17 -0.38 -21.11
CA THR A 582 -2.92 -0.63 -21.86
C THR A 582 -2.53 -2.10 -21.87
N PHE A 583 -2.10 -2.58 -23.02
CA PHE A 583 -1.52 -3.91 -23.23
C PHE A 583 -0.06 -3.76 -23.68
N ALA A 584 0.84 -4.48 -23.04
CA ALA A 584 2.26 -4.49 -23.37
C ALA A 584 2.79 -5.92 -23.46
N ASP A 585 3.96 -6.06 -24.11
CA ASP A 585 4.61 -7.35 -24.36
C ASP A 585 3.67 -8.30 -25.13
N ASN A 586 3.32 -9.49 -24.62
CA ASN A 586 2.49 -10.48 -25.33
C ASN A 586 1.02 -10.47 -24.84
N ALA A 587 0.62 -9.41 -24.14
CA ALA A 587 -0.68 -9.33 -23.51
C ALA A 587 -1.78 -9.23 -24.56
N THR A 588 -2.96 -9.79 -24.26
CA THR A 588 -4.08 -9.83 -25.21
C THR A 588 -5.36 -9.25 -24.65
N ALA A 589 -6.08 -8.51 -25.49
CA ALA A 589 -7.45 -8.11 -25.17
C ALA A 589 -8.47 -9.25 -25.36
N ASP A 590 -8.05 -10.36 -25.98
CA ASP A 590 -8.87 -11.53 -26.30
C ASP A 590 -10.25 -11.17 -26.88
N THR A 591 -11.36 -11.45 -26.18
CA THR A 591 -12.74 -11.19 -26.62
C THR A 591 -13.39 -9.98 -25.93
N ALA A 592 -12.62 -9.21 -25.15
CA ALA A 592 -13.12 -8.12 -24.32
C ALA A 592 -13.81 -7.01 -25.13
N THR A 593 -14.65 -6.24 -24.44
CA THR A 593 -15.33 -5.08 -25.02
C THR A 593 -14.78 -3.78 -24.44
N PHE A 594 -14.41 -2.83 -25.30
CA PHE A 594 -13.87 -1.53 -24.91
C PHE A 594 -14.74 -0.39 -25.43
N ILE A 595 -15.11 0.53 -24.55
CA ILE A 595 -15.73 1.81 -24.87
C ILE A 595 -14.74 2.91 -24.48
N ASN A 596 -14.19 3.58 -25.49
CA ASN A 596 -13.32 4.74 -25.32
C ASN A 596 -14.17 6.01 -25.49
N GLU A 597 -14.54 6.63 -24.38
CA GLU A 597 -15.41 7.82 -24.37
C GLU A 597 -14.63 9.08 -24.74
N ASN A 598 -15.33 10.06 -25.32
CA ASN A 598 -14.79 11.40 -25.50
C ASN A 598 -14.63 12.12 -24.15
N ALA A 599 -13.92 13.25 -24.16
CA ALA A 599 -14.01 14.23 -23.10
C ALA A 599 -15.04 15.31 -23.45
N ASP A 600 -15.80 15.74 -22.44
CA ASP A 600 -16.81 16.80 -22.58
C ASP A 600 -16.23 18.20 -22.32
N VAL A 601 -14.96 18.29 -21.89
CA VAL A 601 -14.29 19.53 -21.52
C VAL A 601 -13.18 19.86 -22.51
N ALA A 602 -13.11 21.12 -22.92
CA ALA A 602 -12.04 21.60 -23.80
C ALA A 602 -10.66 21.33 -23.20
N SER A 603 -9.72 20.89 -24.04
CA SER A 603 -8.34 20.52 -23.65
C SER A 603 -8.20 19.33 -22.70
N ALA A 604 -9.29 18.64 -22.34
CA ALA A 604 -9.22 17.35 -21.65
C ALA A 604 -8.98 16.21 -22.66
N LEU A 605 -8.31 15.15 -22.23
CA LEU A 605 -8.05 13.97 -23.07
C LEU A 605 -9.27 13.04 -23.10
N GLY A 606 -9.60 12.48 -24.26
CA GLY A 606 -10.59 11.40 -24.37
C GLY A 606 -10.02 10.07 -23.89
N GLY A 607 -10.89 9.18 -23.40
CA GLY A 607 -10.54 7.84 -22.97
C GLY A 607 -9.91 7.02 -24.08
N PHE A 608 -8.97 6.14 -23.73
CA PHE A 608 -8.26 5.38 -24.77
C PHE A 608 -7.78 4.01 -24.34
N THR A 609 -7.56 3.18 -25.37
CA THR A 609 -6.89 1.88 -25.25
C THR A 609 -5.61 1.89 -26.10
N ALA A 610 -4.51 1.34 -25.56
CA ALA A 610 -3.23 1.31 -26.27
C ALA A 610 -2.56 -0.07 -26.21
N PHE A 611 -1.95 -0.48 -27.32
CA PHE A 611 -1.18 -1.72 -27.47
C PHE A 611 0.27 -1.39 -27.83
N PHE A 612 1.21 -1.96 -27.08
CA PHE A 612 2.65 -1.81 -27.28
C PHE A 612 3.28 -3.18 -27.52
N GLY A 613 3.87 -3.39 -28.71
CA GLY A 613 4.69 -4.56 -28.99
C GLY A 613 6.17 -4.28 -28.66
N ARG A 614 6.99 -5.32 -28.49
CA ARG A 614 8.45 -5.13 -28.55
C ARG A 614 8.89 -5.07 -30.01
N SER A 615 10.01 -4.41 -30.28
CA SER A 615 10.59 -4.38 -31.64
C SER A 615 11.10 -5.74 -32.15
N THR A 616 10.95 -6.82 -31.37
CA THR A 616 11.27 -8.21 -31.74
C THR A 616 10.04 -8.90 -32.36
N ALA A 617 10.23 -9.67 -33.43
CA ALA A 617 9.15 -10.27 -34.23
C ALA A 617 8.32 -11.37 -33.54
N GLY A 618 8.67 -11.77 -32.31
CA GLY A 618 7.98 -12.82 -31.55
C GLY A 618 7.08 -12.30 -30.42
N ASP A 619 7.19 -11.01 -30.07
CA ASP A 619 6.54 -10.45 -28.89
C ASP A 619 5.64 -9.26 -29.28
N ALA A 620 4.36 -9.54 -29.52
CA ALA A 620 3.38 -8.55 -29.95
C ALA A 620 2.09 -8.66 -29.14
N SER A 621 1.74 -7.57 -28.46
CA SER A 621 0.44 -7.46 -27.82
C SER A 621 -0.64 -7.42 -28.89
N THR A 622 -1.78 -8.06 -28.60
CA THR A 622 -2.83 -8.21 -29.61
C THR A 622 -4.21 -7.89 -29.09
N ALA A 623 -4.99 -7.17 -29.91
CA ALA A 623 -6.39 -6.95 -29.64
C ALA A 623 -7.25 -8.24 -29.77
N GLY A 624 -6.69 -9.36 -30.21
CA GLY A 624 -7.42 -10.63 -30.27
C GLY A 624 -8.66 -10.53 -31.17
N LYS A 625 -9.82 -10.88 -30.62
CA LYS A 625 -11.16 -10.76 -31.22
C LYS A 625 -12.02 -9.68 -30.52
N ALA A 626 -11.38 -8.77 -29.78
CA ALA A 626 -12.08 -7.80 -28.96
C ALA A 626 -12.92 -6.82 -29.81
N THR A 627 -13.88 -6.18 -29.17
CA THR A 627 -14.73 -5.16 -29.79
C THR A 627 -14.44 -3.79 -29.20
N PHE A 628 -14.18 -2.80 -30.04
CA PHE A 628 -13.86 -1.43 -29.64
C PHE A 628 -14.88 -0.44 -30.19
N GLN A 629 -15.38 0.45 -29.33
CA GLN A 629 -16.13 1.64 -29.72
C GLN A 629 -15.35 2.89 -29.32
N ASN A 630 -14.94 3.67 -30.32
CA ASN A 630 -14.21 4.92 -30.12
C ASN A 630 -15.17 6.08 -30.36
N LEU A 631 -15.51 6.85 -29.33
CA LEU A 631 -16.47 7.95 -29.42
C LEU A 631 -15.83 9.23 -29.97
N GLY A 632 -16.54 9.93 -30.86
CA GLY A 632 -16.16 11.27 -31.32
C GLY A 632 -16.42 12.34 -30.26
N ALA A 633 -15.74 13.47 -30.35
CA ALA A 633 -15.81 14.58 -29.40
C ALA A 633 -16.25 15.89 -30.04
N ASP A 634 -17.19 16.57 -29.40
CA ASP A 634 -17.68 17.89 -29.81
C ASP A 634 -16.75 19.02 -29.36
N VAL A 635 -16.16 18.88 -28.16
CA VAL A 635 -15.38 19.93 -27.49
C VAL A 635 -14.01 19.43 -27.04
N GLY A 636 -13.95 18.32 -26.28
CA GLY A 636 -12.72 17.77 -25.73
C GLY A 636 -11.99 16.82 -26.69
N GLY A 637 -11.11 15.98 -26.13
CA GLY A 637 -10.46 14.90 -26.86
C GLY A 637 -11.43 13.79 -27.25
N ARG A 638 -11.27 13.23 -28.46
CA ARG A 638 -11.96 12.02 -28.92
C ARG A 638 -11.51 10.78 -28.16
N GLY A 639 -12.37 9.77 -28.08
CA GLY A 639 -11.96 8.42 -27.73
C GLY A 639 -11.18 7.76 -28.86
N TYR A 640 -10.18 6.95 -28.54
CA TYR A 640 -9.35 6.30 -29.55
C TYR A 640 -8.72 4.98 -29.09
N THR A 641 -8.35 4.15 -30.07
CA THR A 641 -7.51 2.95 -29.87
C THR A 641 -6.23 3.08 -30.68
N ARG A 642 -5.07 2.75 -30.09
CA ARG A 642 -3.76 2.93 -30.73
C ARG A 642 -2.87 1.69 -30.63
N PHE A 643 -2.18 1.37 -31.72
CA PHE A 643 -1.18 0.31 -31.83
C PHE A 643 0.20 0.91 -32.11
N HIS A 644 1.20 0.47 -31.35
CA HIS A 644 2.60 0.91 -31.47
C HIS A 644 3.54 -0.27 -31.74
N ASP A 645 4.71 0.04 -32.31
CA ASP A 645 5.79 -0.92 -32.55
C ASP A 645 5.26 -2.15 -33.30
N ASN A 646 5.46 -3.38 -32.83
CA ASN A 646 4.99 -4.59 -33.52
C ASN A 646 3.57 -5.04 -33.12
N ALA A 647 2.80 -4.21 -32.40
CA ALA A 647 1.46 -4.59 -31.93
C ALA A 647 0.48 -4.93 -33.07
N SER A 648 -0.48 -5.82 -32.79
CA SER A 648 -1.43 -6.35 -33.77
C SER A 648 -2.89 -6.15 -33.38
N ALA A 649 -3.73 -5.68 -34.30
CA ALA A 649 -5.18 -5.62 -34.09
C ALA A 649 -5.87 -6.99 -34.16
N GLY A 650 -5.16 -8.07 -34.55
CA GLY A 650 -5.75 -9.42 -34.62
C GLY A 650 -6.97 -9.50 -35.54
N ASP A 651 -8.01 -10.16 -35.05
CA ASP A 651 -9.35 -10.32 -35.66
C ASP A 651 -10.37 -9.32 -35.07
N ALA A 652 -9.92 -8.30 -34.34
CA ALA A 652 -10.80 -7.41 -33.58
C ALA A 652 -11.70 -6.54 -34.46
N THR A 653 -12.81 -6.07 -33.88
CA THR A 653 -13.74 -5.15 -34.54
C THR A 653 -13.69 -3.77 -33.90
N PHE A 654 -13.46 -2.74 -34.71
CA PHE A 654 -13.36 -1.35 -34.27
C PHE A 654 -14.46 -0.53 -34.92
N THR A 655 -15.19 0.25 -34.13
CA THR A 655 -16.19 1.21 -34.61
C THR A 655 -15.81 2.61 -34.14
N ASN A 656 -15.42 3.47 -35.06
CA ASN A 656 -15.12 4.87 -34.83
C ASN A 656 -16.40 5.69 -35.06
N LYS A 657 -16.96 6.26 -34.00
CA LYS A 657 -18.21 7.04 -34.03
C LYS A 657 -17.95 8.49 -34.46
N PRO A 658 -18.90 9.13 -35.15
CA PRO A 658 -18.73 10.48 -35.66
C PRO A 658 -19.05 11.51 -34.56
N SER A 659 -18.64 12.76 -34.76
CA SER A 659 -19.08 13.91 -33.95
C SER A 659 -18.96 15.21 -34.77
N PRO A 660 -19.73 16.26 -34.44
CA PRO A 660 -19.57 17.61 -34.98
C PRO A 660 -18.11 18.09 -35.19
N SER A 661 -17.21 17.85 -34.23
CA SER A 661 -15.85 18.41 -34.26
C SER A 661 -14.76 17.40 -34.61
N SER A 662 -14.80 16.19 -34.04
CA SER A 662 -13.81 15.14 -34.33
C SER A 662 -14.39 13.75 -34.08
N GLY A 663 -14.44 12.88 -35.09
CA GLY A 663 -14.83 11.49 -34.88
C GLY A 663 -13.79 10.70 -34.08
N GLY A 664 -14.21 9.58 -33.50
CA GLY A 664 -13.32 8.62 -32.83
C GLY A 664 -12.26 8.07 -33.78
N ALA A 665 -11.21 7.45 -33.25
CA ALA A 665 -10.08 7.02 -34.07
C ALA A 665 -9.51 5.64 -33.74
N THR A 666 -8.99 4.99 -34.78
CA THR A 666 -8.11 3.82 -34.68
C THR A 666 -6.79 4.12 -35.39
N GLU A 667 -5.67 4.01 -34.68
CA GLU A 667 -4.36 4.51 -35.13
C GLU A 667 -3.27 3.43 -35.04
N PHE A 668 -2.45 3.31 -36.09
CA PHE A 668 -1.34 2.36 -36.20
C PHE A 668 -0.03 3.12 -36.45
N TRP A 669 0.97 2.91 -35.59
CA TRP A 669 2.28 3.57 -35.61
C TRP A 669 3.42 2.56 -35.62
N GLY A 670 4.62 2.96 -36.05
CA GLY A 670 5.78 2.07 -36.07
C GLY A 670 5.63 0.93 -37.09
N PHE A 671 5.73 -0.31 -36.64
CA PHE A 671 5.63 -1.53 -37.47
C PHE A 671 4.31 -2.29 -37.24
N SER A 672 3.30 -1.61 -36.70
CA SER A 672 2.10 -2.28 -36.20
C SER A 672 1.21 -2.76 -37.34
N SER A 673 0.35 -3.74 -37.04
CA SER A 673 -0.48 -4.41 -38.05
C SER A 673 -1.96 -4.37 -37.70
N ALA A 674 -2.81 -4.03 -38.68
CA ALA A 674 -4.25 -4.25 -38.55
C ALA A 674 -4.66 -5.73 -38.72
N ALA A 675 -3.73 -6.63 -39.08
CA ALA A 675 -3.96 -8.06 -39.26
C ALA A 675 -5.23 -8.37 -40.09
N ASP A 676 -6.22 -9.05 -39.51
CA ASP A 676 -7.50 -9.42 -40.13
C ASP A 676 -8.67 -8.60 -39.56
N ALA A 677 -8.38 -7.50 -38.85
CA ALA A 677 -9.37 -6.71 -38.15
C ALA A 677 -10.43 -6.11 -39.08
N THR A 678 -11.62 -5.87 -38.52
CA THR A 678 -12.67 -5.08 -39.16
C THR A 678 -12.71 -3.69 -38.54
N ILE A 679 -12.40 -2.65 -39.32
CA ILE A 679 -12.33 -1.27 -38.83
C ILE A 679 -13.36 -0.43 -39.59
N ILE A 680 -14.34 0.10 -38.86
CA ILE A 680 -15.48 0.82 -39.41
C ILE A 680 -15.46 2.26 -38.91
N ASN A 681 -15.35 3.21 -39.82
CA ASN A 681 -15.76 4.58 -39.56
C ASN A 681 -17.27 4.68 -39.77
N ASP A 682 -18.03 4.76 -38.67
CA ASP A 682 -19.49 4.78 -38.70
C ASP A 682 -19.99 6.21 -38.87
N THR A 683 -20.51 6.49 -40.06
CA THR A 683 -21.02 7.77 -40.54
C THR A 683 -22.29 8.34 -39.97
N ARG A 684 -23.09 7.42 -39.43
CA ARG A 684 -24.55 7.55 -39.47
C ARG A 684 -25.02 8.43 -38.33
N THR A 685 -25.08 9.73 -38.57
CA THR A 685 -25.73 10.71 -37.70
C THR A 685 -26.68 11.64 -38.46
N PRO A 686 -27.69 12.23 -37.80
CA PRO A 686 -28.65 13.11 -38.44
C PRO A 686 -28.12 14.53 -38.76
N THR A 687 -26.92 14.88 -38.32
CA THR A 687 -26.35 16.24 -38.39
C THR A 687 -24.99 16.24 -39.09
N ALA A 688 -24.58 17.37 -39.66
CA ALA A 688 -23.28 17.54 -40.31
C ALA A 688 -22.14 17.21 -39.32
N SER A 689 -21.62 15.98 -39.39
CA SER A 689 -20.64 15.43 -38.46
C SER A 689 -19.37 15.05 -39.22
N ARG A 690 -18.22 15.21 -38.56
CA ARG A 690 -16.97 14.59 -38.98
C ARG A 690 -16.99 13.14 -38.51
N GLY A 691 -16.80 12.24 -39.46
CA GLY A 691 -16.69 10.81 -39.26
C GLY A 691 -15.42 10.40 -38.55
N GLY A 692 -15.31 9.09 -38.29
CA GLY A 692 -14.13 8.49 -37.68
C GLY A 692 -12.86 8.63 -38.53
N GLU A 693 -11.72 8.43 -37.87
CA GLU A 693 -10.39 8.39 -38.50
C GLU A 693 -9.77 6.99 -38.38
N ILE A 694 -9.23 6.50 -39.50
CA ILE A 694 -8.34 5.33 -39.53
C ILE A 694 -7.00 5.82 -40.06
N LEU A 695 -5.93 5.58 -39.31
CA LEU A 695 -4.63 6.18 -39.59
C LEU A 695 -3.51 5.15 -39.49
N PHE A 696 -2.71 5.03 -40.55
CA PHE A 696 -1.48 4.25 -40.61
C PHE A 696 -0.28 5.17 -40.82
N ARG A 697 0.76 5.02 -40.00
CA ARG A 697 1.98 5.83 -40.04
C ARG A 697 3.24 4.98 -40.04
N ASP A 698 4.36 5.61 -40.39
CA ASP A 698 5.69 5.02 -40.40
C ASP A 698 5.74 3.75 -41.27
N ASN A 699 5.90 2.55 -40.71
CA ASN A 699 5.95 1.28 -41.43
C ASN A 699 4.71 0.40 -41.15
N ALA A 700 3.62 0.98 -40.65
CA ALA A 700 2.42 0.23 -40.29
C ALA A 700 1.75 -0.41 -41.51
N THR A 701 1.07 -1.54 -41.30
CA THR A 701 0.42 -2.32 -42.36
C THR A 701 -1.05 -2.60 -42.07
N ALA A 702 -1.92 -2.39 -43.06
CA ALA A 702 -3.31 -2.83 -42.99
C ALA A 702 -3.46 -4.36 -43.15
N ALA A 703 -2.39 -5.07 -43.52
CA ALA A 703 -2.38 -6.52 -43.73
C ALA A 703 -3.58 -7.02 -44.56
N ARG A 704 -4.51 -7.78 -43.99
CA ARG A 704 -5.74 -8.30 -44.64
C ARG A 704 -7.01 -7.65 -44.09
N ALA A 705 -6.88 -6.57 -43.32
CA ALA A 705 -8.00 -5.93 -42.64
C ALA A 705 -9.11 -5.48 -43.61
N MET A 706 -10.33 -5.44 -43.09
CA MET A 706 -11.48 -4.84 -43.77
C MET A 706 -11.68 -3.42 -43.24
N LEU A 707 -11.40 -2.41 -44.07
CA LEU A 707 -11.53 -1.00 -43.73
C LEU A 707 -12.78 -0.43 -44.41
N ILE A 708 -13.74 0.05 -43.62
CA ILE A 708 -15.03 0.52 -44.12
C ILE A 708 -15.26 1.96 -43.68
N VAL A 709 -15.60 2.81 -44.64
CA VAL A 709 -16.27 4.09 -44.37
C VAL A 709 -17.74 3.92 -44.74
N ARG A 710 -18.64 4.10 -43.76
CA ARG A 710 -20.08 4.05 -43.98
C ARG A 710 -20.65 5.45 -43.91
N ASP A 711 -21.30 5.94 -44.96
CA ASP A 711 -21.98 7.25 -45.00
C ASP A 711 -21.05 8.46 -44.66
N GLY A 712 -21.55 9.70 -44.74
CA GLY A 712 -20.87 10.93 -44.25
C GLY A 712 -19.43 11.24 -44.72
N THR A 713 -18.69 12.03 -43.91
CA THR A 713 -17.31 12.50 -44.20
C THR A 713 -16.32 11.82 -43.26
N SER A 714 -15.38 11.03 -43.76
CA SER A 714 -14.43 10.29 -42.91
C SER A 714 -13.08 10.15 -43.61
N VAL A 715 -12.05 9.75 -42.87
CA VAL A 715 -10.69 9.65 -43.38
C VAL A 715 -10.10 8.26 -43.10
N ILE A 716 -9.50 7.69 -44.14
CA ILE A 716 -8.51 6.62 -44.05
C ILE A 716 -7.20 7.16 -44.63
N ASP A 717 -6.16 7.27 -43.81
CA ASP A 717 -4.87 7.82 -44.21
C ASP A 717 -3.73 6.82 -44.02
N PHE A 718 -2.84 6.77 -45.01
CA PHE A 718 -1.56 6.08 -44.97
C PHE A 718 -0.43 7.11 -45.17
N HIS A 719 0.48 7.20 -44.21
CA HIS A 719 1.64 8.10 -44.21
C HIS A 719 2.97 7.33 -44.06
N GLY A 720 4.10 7.99 -44.38
CA GLY A 720 5.42 7.39 -44.27
C GLY A 720 5.63 6.26 -45.29
N HIS A 721 6.07 5.10 -44.83
CA HIS A 721 6.25 3.86 -45.59
C HIS A 721 5.12 2.84 -45.34
N SER A 722 3.96 3.28 -44.87
CA SER A 722 2.85 2.39 -44.52
C SER A 722 2.23 1.74 -45.76
N THR A 723 1.56 0.59 -45.57
CA THR A 723 1.01 -0.20 -46.68
C THR A 723 -0.42 -0.67 -46.42
N ALA A 724 -1.30 -0.56 -47.43
CA ALA A 724 -2.60 -1.22 -47.42
C ALA A 724 -2.52 -2.74 -47.67
N ALA A 725 -1.35 -3.26 -48.06
CA ALA A 725 -1.07 -4.69 -48.23
C ALA A 725 -2.15 -5.47 -49.02
N GLN A 726 -2.82 -6.44 -48.41
CA GLN A 726 -3.89 -7.27 -48.99
C GLN A 726 -5.28 -6.88 -48.48
N SER A 727 -5.42 -5.69 -47.88
CA SER A 727 -6.66 -5.24 -47.26
C SER A 727 -7.81 -5.10 -48.26
N THR A 728 -9.03 -5.10 -47.73
CA THR A 728 -10.23 -4.69 -48.46
C THR A 728 -10.66 -3.35 -47.93
N ILE A 729 -10.69 -2.33 -48.80
CA ILE A 729 -11.06 -0.96 -48.45
C ILE A 729 -12.35 -0.60 -49.19
N VAL A 730 -13.38 -0.22 -48.45
CA VAL A 730 -14.69 0.13 -49.00
C VAL A 730 -15.11 1.50 -48.51
N LEU A 731 -15.27 2.43 -49.45
CA LEU A 731 -15.94 3.72 -49.21
C LEU A 731 -17.40 3.58 -49.63
N GLU A 732 -18.31 3.26 -48.71
CA GLU A 732 -19.72 2.95 -48.98
C GLU A 732 -20.57 4.23 -49.08
N ASP A 733 -21.21 4.44 -50.24
CA ASP A 733 -22.35 5.36 -50.43
C ASP A 733 -22.20 6.78 -49.84
N VAL A 734 -20.96 7.28 -49.78
CA VAL A 734 -20.57 8.49 -49.04
C VAL A 734 -21.13 9.80 -49.60
N GLN A 735 -21.28 10.80 -48.73
CA GLN A 735 -21.48 12.20 -49.12
C GLN A 735 -20.12 12.83 -49.50
N LEU A 736 -20.13 13.97 -50.19
CA LEU A 736 -18.89 14.70 -50.52
C LEU A 736 -18.05 14.94 -49.24
N GLY A 737 -16.82 14.42 -49.21
CA GLY A 737 -15.87 14.67 -48.11
C GLY A 737 -15.33 13.43 -47.38
N SER A 738 -15.55 12.21 -47.91
CA SER A 738 -14.82 11.01 -47.45
C SER A 738 -13.56 10.75 -48.26
N PHE A 739 -12.45 10.50 -47.56
CA PHE A 739 -11.11 10.45 -48.11
C PHE A 739 -10.42 9.11 -47.81
N LEU A 740 -9.85 8.49 -48.84
CA LEU A 740 -8.78 7.50 -48.73
C LEU A 740 -7.51 8.13 -49.28
N ARG A 741 -6.44 8.29 -48.50
CA ARG A 741 -5.23 8.99 -48.97
C ARG A 741 -3.97 8.23 -48.63
N PHE A 742 -3.09 8.16 -49.62
CA PHE A 742 -1.73 7.68 -49.49
C PHE A 742 -0.79 8.88 -49.66
N TRP A 743 0.06 9.09 -48.66
CA TRP A 743 1.03 10.18 -48.58
C TRP A 743 2.45 9.62 -48.55
N ASP A 744 3.42 10.48 -48.79
CA ASP A 744 4.85 10.14 -48.70
C ASP A 744 5.20 8.91 -49.53
N ASP A 745 5.79 7.86 -48.95
CA ASP A 745 6.15 6.60 -49.62
C ASP A 745 5.12 5.49 -49.38
N ALA A 746 3.89 5.84 -48.99
CA ALA A 746 2.87 4.85 -48.69
C ALA A 746 2.39 4.13 -49.95
N THR A 747 2.05 2.85 -49.81
CA THR A 747 1.61 2.01 -50.94
C THR A 747 0.25 1.35 -50.71
N ALA A 748 -0.58 1.28 -51.75
CA ALA A 748 -1.79 0.46 -51.74
C ALA A 748 -1.49 -1.05 -51.81
N GLY A 749 -0.25 -1.44 -52.13
CA GLY A 749 0.17 -2.83 -52.21
C GLY A 749 -0.67 -3.63 -53.20
N SER A 750 -1.38 -4.64 -52.72
CA SER A 750 -2.29 -5.51 -53.48
C SER A 750 -3.75 -5.40 -53.02
N ALA A 751 -4.12 -4.28 -52.40
CA ALA A 751 -5.42 -4.09 -51.78
C ALA A 751 -6.56 -4.14 -52.81
N ASN A 752 -7.75 -4.53 -52.34
CA ASN A 752 -9.00 -4.39 -53.09
C ASN A 752 -9.69 -3.11 -52.62
N ILE A 753 -9.72 -2.09 -53.46
CA ILE A 753 -10.23 -0.75 -53.12
C ILE A 753 -11.51 -0.49 -53.91
N THR A 754 -12.58 -0.18 -53.19
CA THR A 754 -13.85 0.27 -53.75
C THR A 754 -14.07 1.74 -53.36
N VAL A 755 -14.01 2.62 -54.35
CA VAL A 755 -14.32 4.05 -54.20
C VAL A 755 -15.79 4.24 -54.57
N GLY A 756 -16.65 4.38 -53.57
CA GLY A 756 -18.07 4.65 -53.75
C GLY A 756 -18.37 6.01 -54.40
N LYS A 757 -19.66 6.26 -54.63
CA LYS A 757 -20.16 7.54 -55.13
C LYS A 757 -19.68 8.69 -54.23
N ALA A 758 -19.24 9.81 -54.81
CA ALA A 758 -18.64 10.96 -54.11
C ALA A 758 -17.43 10.66 -53.19
N GLY A 759 -16.90 9.44 -53.19
CA GLY A 759 -15.68 9.09 -52.48
C GLY A 759 -14.45 9.61 -53.22
N TYR A 760 -13.43 10.01 -52.45
CA TYR A 760 -12.18 10.53 -52.98
C TYR A 760 -11.01 9.67 -52.52
N ALA A 761 -10.40 8.93 -53.45
CA ALA A 761 -9.14 8.25 -53.23
C ALA A 761 -8.00 9.07 -53.82
N GLN A 762 -6.88 9.19 -53.09
CA GLN A 762 -5.73 9.98 -53.53
C GLN A 762 -4.40 9.27 -53.30
N PHE A 763 -3.55 9.31 -54.31
CA PHE A 763 -2.11 9.10 -54.17
C PHE A 763 -1.43 10.45 -54.27
N TYR A 764 -0.73 10.84 -53.22
CA TYR A 764 -0.01 12.10 -53.09
C TYR A 764 1.48 11.91 -52.77
N SER A 765 2.33 12.85 -53.19
CA SER A 765 3.78 12.81 -52.99
C SER A 765 4.44 11.61 -53.69
N ARG A 766 5.21 10.75 -53.02
CA ARG A 766 5.94 9.59 -53.60
C ARG A 766 5.14 8.27 -53.53
N SER A 767 3.84 8.33 -53.25
CA SER A 767 3.03 7.15 -52.97
C SER A 767 2.72 6.34 -54.23
N ASP A 768 2.45 5.05 -54.06
CA ASP A 768 2.18 4.15 -55.18
C ASP A 768 0.94 3.27 -54.98
N ALA A 769 0.26 2.95 -56.08
CA ALA A 769 -0.88 2.05 -56.06
C ALA A 769 -0.50 0.55 -56.10
N GLY A 770 0.79 0.21 -56.19
CA GLY A 770 1.27 -1.16 -56.31
C GLY A 770 0.57 -1.96 -57.43
N ILE A 771 0.07 -3.14 -57.08
CA ILE A 771 -0.76 -4.03 -57.91
C ILE A 771 -2.22 -4.03 -57.43
N ALA A 772 -2.67 -2.95 -56.79
CA ALA A 772 -4.02 -2.87 -56.22
C ALA A 772 -5.10 -3.01 -57.29
N LYS A 773 -6.26 -3.55 -56.87
CA LYS A 773 -7.47 -3.59 -57.68
C LYS A 773 -8.39 -2.48 -57.22
N ILE A 774 -8.58 -1.47 -58.07
CA ILE A 774 -9.36 -0.28 -57.72
C ILE A 774 -10.61 -0.20 -58.59
N ARG A 775 -11.78 -0.19 -57.96
CA ARG A 775 -13.06 0.07 -58.62
C ARG A 775 -13.57 1.43 -58.19
N VAL A 776 -13.81 2.31 -59.16
CA VAL A 776 -14.33 3.66 -58.93
C VAL A 776 -15.75 3.75 -59.46
N HIS A 777 -16.70 3.91 -58.56
CA HIS A 777 -18.12 3.92 -58.88
C HIS A 777 -18.57 5.25 -59.49
N ALA A 778 -19.57 5.16 -60.36
CA ALA A 778 -20.27 6.31 -60.92
C ALA A 778 -21.15 7.00 -59.87
N GLY A 779 -21.54 8.24 -60.15
CA GLY A 779 -22.64 8.89 -59.44
C GLY A 779 -23.96 8.12 -59.68
N THR A 780 -24.90 8.27 -58.75
CA THR A 780 -26.20 7.58 -58.78
C THR A 780 -27.36 8.49 -59.19
N SER A 781 -27.14 9.80 -59.36
CA SER A 781 -28.15 10.75 -59.81
C SER A 781 -27.54 11.95 -60.54
N SER A 782 -28.39 12.72 -61.25
CA SER A 782 -28.00 13.98 -61.87
C SER A 782 -27.50 15.00 -60.82
N GLY A 783 -26.27 15.50 -60.98
CA GLY A 783 -25.67 16.51 -60.09
C GLY A 783 -24.99 15.95 -58.82
N GLN A 784 -24.96 14.63 -58.62
CA GLN A 784 -24.18 14.01 -57.54
C GLN A 784 -22.69 13.88 -57.93
N GLY A 785 -21.78 13.98 -56.96
CA GLY A 785 -20.37 13.68 -57.18
C GLY A 785 -20.13 12.23 -57.61
N ASN A 786 -19.25 12.02 -58.58
CA ASN A 786 -18.73 10.70 -58.91
C ASN A 786 -17.70 10.24 -57.87
N GLY A 787 -17.43 8.93 -57.83
CA GLY A 787 -16.19 8.46 -57.23
C GLY A 787 -15.01 9.03 -58.03
N LEU A 788 -13.98 9.50 -57.32
CA LEU A 788 -12.80 10.10 -57.92
C LEU A 788 -11.54 9.44 -57.34
N LEU A 789 -10.68 8.97 -58.22
CA LEU A 789 -9.30 8.62 -57.92
C LEU A 789 -8.38 9.72 -58.47
N SER A 790 -7.59 10.32 -57.59
CA SER A 790 -6.66 11.40 -57.91
C SER A 790 -5.22 10.94 -57.70
N VAL A 791 -4.35 11.23 -58.66
CA VAL A 791 -2.91 10.98 -58.58
C VAL A 791 -2.24 12.31 -58.81
N SER A 792 -1.60 12.83 -57.78
CA SER A 792 -1.09 14.19 -57.82
C SER A 792 0.13 14.33 -56.92
N GLY A 793 1.20 14.93 -57.41
CA GLY A 793 2.40 15.16 -56.62
C GLY A 793 2.47 16.55 -56.01
N SER A 794 3.68 16.90 -55.56
CA SER A 794 3.92 18.17 -54.89
C SER A 794 4.03 19.28 -55.93
N SER A 795 3.60 20.50 -55.63
CA SER A 795 3.78 21.65 -56.53
C SER A 795 5.26 22.10 -56.70
N SER A 796 6.23 21.25 -56.33
CA SER A 796 7.65 21.56 -56.38
C SER A 796 8.21 21.26 -57.78
N PRO A 797 8.81 22.24 -58.48
CA PRO A 797 9.38 22.05 -59.82
C PRO A 797 10.71 21.26 -59.84
N LEU A 798 11.12 20.68 -58.70
CA LEU A 798 12.31 19.84 -58.61
C LEU A 798 11.89 18.39 -58.90
N ALA A 799 12.56 17.75 -59.86
CA ALA A 799 12.31 16.37 -60.30
C ALA A 799 12.54 15.33 -59.19
N VAL A 800 11.60 15.25 -58.25
CA VAL A 800 11.43 14.12 -57.35
C VAL A 800 10.43 13.16 -58.00
N PRO A 801 10.57 11.83 -57.82
CA PRO A 801 9.51 10.90 -58.19
C PRO A 801 8.21 11.37 -57.54
N GLU A 802 7.11 11.37 -58.28
CA GLU A 802 5.79 11.66 -57.71
C GLU A 802 4.89 10.43 -57.76
N ALA A 803 3.63 10.62 -57.38
CA ALA A 803 2.67 9.56 -57.16
C ALA A 803 2.44 8.73 -58.44
N THR A 804 2.36 7.42 -58.28
CA THR A 804 2.25 6.47 -59.39
C THR A 804 1.11 5.49 -59.21
N LEU A 805 0.39 5.17 -60.29
CA LEU A 805 -0.56 4.05 -60.31
C LEU A 805 0.13 2.68 -60.49
N ALA A 806 1.45 2.65 -60.65
CA ALA A 806 2.27 1.45 -60.73
C ALA A 806 1.66 0.40 -61.68
N GLU A 807 1.37 -0.82 -61.20
CA GLU A 807 0.80 -1.93 -61.97
C GLU A 807 -0.69 -2.17 -61.62
N ALA A 808 -1.38 -1.16 -61.08
CA ALA A 808 -2.75 -1.31 -60.60
C ALA A 808 -3.74 -1.65 -61.72
N ILE A 809 -4.80 -2.38 -61.35
CA ILE A 809 -5.94 -2.67 -62.23
C ILE A 809 -7.11 -1.79 -61.79
N ILE A 810 -7.50 -0.88 -62.66
CA ILE A 810 -8.47 0.17 -62.35
C ILE A 810 -9.68 0.06 -63.26
N THR A 811 -10.87 0.02 -62.67
CA THR A 811 -12.15 0.01 -63.40
C THR A 811 -12.98 1.21 -62.99
N LEU A 812 -13.37 2.01 -63.98
CA LEU A 812 -14.24 3.17 -63.82
C LEU A 812 -15.63 2.84 -64.36
N ASP A 813 -16.63 2.95 -63.50
CA ASP A 813 -18.02 2.68 -63.89
C ASP A 813 -18.60 3.84 -64.70
N GLY A 814 -19.38 3.52 -65.73
CA GLY A 814 -20.23 4.50 -66.40
C GLY A 814 -21.48 4.77 -65.57
N GLY A 815 -22.07 5.96 -65.74
CA GLY A 815 -23.32 6.33 -65.08
C GLY A 815 -24.45 5.37 -65.45
N ALA A 816 -25.24 4.99 -64.45
CA ALA A 816 -26.42 4.13 -64.62
C ALA A 816 -27.75 4.91 -64.64
N VAL A 817 -27.70 6.23 -64.45
CA VAL A 817 -28.85 7.14 -64.42
C VAL A 817 -28.58 8.34 -65.33
N GLY A 818 -29.61 8.81 -66.05
CA GLY A 818 -29.49 9.98 -66.93
C GLY A 818 -28.99 11.21 -66.16
N GLY A 819 -27.91 11.82 -66.64
CA GLY A 819 -27.23 12.96 -66.00
C GLY A 819 -26.24 12.58 -64.89
N ALA A 820 -26.10 11.29 -64.54
CA ALA A 820 -25.10 10.87 -63.56
C ALA A 820 -23.68 10.85 -64.17
N PRO A 821 -22.66 11.37 -63.47
CA PRO A 821 -21.28 11.29 -63.92
C PRO A 821 -20.73 9.87 -63.75
N GLY A 822 -19.89 9.42 -64.69
CA GLY A 822 -19.11 8.18 -64.51
C GLY A 822 -17.98 8.35 -63.48
N GLY A 823 -17.47 7.24 -62.96
CA GLY A 823 -16.27 7.23 -62.13
C GLY A 823 -15.08 7.86 -62.87
N ALA A 824 -14.20 8.55 -62.15
CA ALA A 824 -13.09 9.26 -62.78
C ALA A 824 -11.73 8.93 -62.16
N VAL A 825 -10.71 8.96 -63.01
CA VAL A 825 -9.30 9.01 -62.64
C VAL A 825 -8.70 10.28 -63.20
N ASN A 826 -8.02 11.05 -62.34
CA ASN A 826 -7.24 12.23 -62.73
C ASN A 826 -5.78 12.02 -62.35
N VAL A 827 -4.88 12.07 -63.34
CA VAL A 827 -3.43 12.12 -63.13
C VAL A 827 -2.97 13.55 -63.43
N VAL A 828 -2.53 14.27 -62.40
CA VAL A 828 -2.34 15.71 -62.44
C VAL A 828 -0.99 16.11 -61.83
N GLY A 829 -0.26 16.99 -62.51
CA GLY A 829 0.99 17.55 -62.00
C GLY A 829 2.23 16.94 -62.65
N ALA A 830 3.30 17.73 -62.70
CA ALA A 830 4.54 17.36 -63.36
C ALA A 830 5.31 16.31 -62.55
N GLY A 831 5.27 15.05 -62.99
CA GLY A 831 5.95 13.92 -62.38
C GLY A 831 5.00 12.80 -61.91
N SER A 832 3.71 13.10 -61.77
CA SER A 832 2.67 12.11 -61.45
C SER A 832 2.38 11.23 -62.66
N THR A 833 2.25 9.90 -62.46
CA THR A 833 2.19 8.95 -63.57
C THR A 833 1.16 7.84 -63.40
N ALA A 834 0.55 7.39 -64.50
CA ALA A 834 -0.24 6.15 -64.53
C ALA A 834 0.62 4.87 -64.53
N GLY A 835 1.96 4.98 -64.61
CA GLY A 835 2.85 3.82 -64.55
C GLY A 835 2.57 2.79 -65.65
N ASP A 836 2.52 1.51 -65.27
CA ASP A 836 2.16 0.35 -66.10
C ASP A 836 0.70 -0.11 -65.86
N ALA A 837 -0.14 0.74 -65.25
CA ALA A 837 -1.49 0.39 -64.83
C ALA A 837 -2.40 0.03 -66.01
N THR A 838 -3.40 -0.81 -65.76
CA THR A 838 -4.51 -1.06 -66.71
C THR A 838 -5.75 -0.31 -66.23
N ILE A 839 -6.19 0.68 -67.00
CA ILE A 839 -7.30 1.56 -66.64
C ILE A 839 -8.43 1.40 -67.65
N THR A 840 -9.59 0.91 -67.20
CA THR A 840 -10.78 0.70 -68.03
C THR A 840 -11.88 1.71 -67.70
N ALA A 841 -12.21 2.57 -68.65
CA ALA A 841 -13.36 3.48 -68.61
C ALA A 841 -14.57 2.87 -69.31
N ASN A 842 -15.61 2.52 -68.54
CA ASN A 842 -16.85 1.98 -69.09
C ASN A 842 -17.81 3.08 -69.52
N GLY A 843 -18.53 2.88 -70.62
CA GLY A 843 -19.58 3.81 -71.05
C GLY A 843 -20.79 3.83 -70.14
N GLY A 844 -21.54 4.93 -70.14
CA GLY A 844 -22.83 5.04 -69.46
C GLY A 844 -23.84 4.04 -70.01
N THR A 845 -24.72 3.53 -69.16
CA THR A 845 -25.63 2.42 -69.52
C THR A 845 -27.03 2.88 -69.92
N VAL A 846 -27.34 4.17 -69.78
CA VAL A 846 -28.65 4.78 -70.11
C VAL A 846 -28.49 6.13 -70.81
N VAL A 847 -29.52 6.57 -71.55
CA VAL A 847 -29.55 7.87 -72.24
C VAL A 847 -29.18 9.01 -71.27
N GLY A 848 -28.19 9.82 -71.68
CA GLY A 848 -27.76 11.00 -70.93
C GLY A 848 -26.84 10.71 -69.73
N ALA A 849 -26.51 9.45 -69.44
CA ALA A 849 -25.47 9.12 -68.46
C ALA A 849 -24.08 9.27 -69.07
N SER A 850 -23.11 9.78 -68.31
CA SER A 850 -21.71 9.90 -68.74
C SER A 850 -20.96 8.58 -68.59
N GLY A 851 -20.02 8.29 -69.49
CA GLY A 851 -19.06 7.22 -69.27
C GLY A 851 -18.03 7.57 -68.19
N GLY A 852 -17.29 6.57 -67.73
CA GLY A 852 -16.10 6.77 -66.89
C GLY A 852 -15.05 7.60 -67.62
N THR A 853 -14.25 8.36 -66.88
CA THR A 853 -13.29 9.31 -67.45
C THR A 853 -11.87 9.07 -66.93
N ILE A 854 -10.92 8.95 -67.84
CA ILE A 854 -9.48 8.93 -67.56
C ILE A 854 -8.93 10.27 -68.05
N ALA A 855 -8.36 11.07 -67.17
CA ALA A 855 -7.83 12.39 -67.52
C ALA A 855 -6.37 12.56 -67.09
N PHE A 856 -5.57 13.08 -68.01
CA PHE A 856 -4.19 13.52 -67.78
C PHE A 856 -4.13 15.04 -67.96
N SER A 857 -3.61 15.75 -66.96
CA SER A 857 -3.50 17.21 -67.03
C SER A 857 -2.33 17.80 -66.25
N SER A 858 -1.99 19.05 -66.55
CA SER A 858 -0.95 19.82 -65.86
C SER A 858 0.41 19.12 -65.80
N GLY A 859 0.81 18.43 -66.88
CA GLY A 859 2.07 17.67 -66.94
C GLY A 859 1.97 16.22 -66.45
N GLY A 860 0.78 15.70 -66.15
CA GLY A 860 0.58 14.30 -65.75
C GLY A 860 0.91 13.32 -66.88
N HIS A 861 1.53 12.19 -66.52
CA HIS A 861 2.10 11.19 -67.42
C HIS A 861 1.23 9.93 -67.53
N ALA A 862 0.96 9.45 -68.74
CA ALA A 862 0.31 8.16 -68.94
C ALA A 862 1.28 6.97 -68.85
N GLY A 863 2.60 7.21 -68.84
CA GLY A 863 3.61 6.16 -68.66
C GLY A 863 3.53 5.08 -69.74
N ARG A 864 3.49 3.82 -69.31
CA ARG A 864 3.36 2.61 -70.14
C ARG A 864 2.00 1.92 -69.94
N SER A 865 1.04 2.66 -69.38
CA SER A 865 -0.27 2.14 -69.02
C SER A 865 -1.06 1.60 -70.23
N THR A 866 -2.02 0.72 -69.96
CA THR A 866 -3.05 0.33 -70.93
C THR A 866 -4.35 1.05 -70.61
N LEU A 867 -4.76 1.97 -71.48
CA LEU A 867 -5.94 2.80 -71.33
C LEU A 867 -7.06 2.26 -72.24
N ILE A 868 -8.17 1.81 -71.66
CA ILE A 868 -9.27 1.19 -72.38
C ILE A 868 -10.52 2.06 -72.22
N ALA A 869 -11.15 2.47 -73.32
CA ALA A 869 -12.41 3.19 -73.31
C ALA A 869 -13.50 2.41 -74.06
N ASN A 870 -14.54 2.00 -73.34
CA ASN A 870 -15.66 1.23 -73.88
C ASN A 870 -16.83 2.17 -74.26
N GLY A 871 -17.55 1.83 -75.33
CA GLY A 871 -18.74 2.57 -75.76
C GLY A 871 -19.87 2.52 -74.74
N GLY A 872 -20.76 3.52 -74.79
CA GLY A 872 -21.97 3.56 -74.00
C GLY A 872 -23.02 2.58 -74.52
N MET A 873 -23.90 2.13 -73.64
CA MET A 873 -25.06 1.30 -73.97
C MET A 873 -26.34 2.13 -73.81
N GLY A 874 -27.41 1.76 -74.51
CA GLY A 874 -28.74 2.37 -74.33
C GLY A 874 -28.78 3.89 -74.55
N GLY A 875 -27.88 4.45 -75.37
CA GLY A 875 -27.76 5.90 -75.63
C GLY A 875 -26.95 6.69 -74.60
N GLY A 876 -26.25 6.02 -73.67
CA GLY A 876 -25.28 6.65 -72.77
C GLY A 876 -23.99 7.06 -73.46
N GLY A 877 -23.25 7.99 -72.87
CA GLY A 877 -21.95 8.43 -73.37
C GLY A 877 -20.89 7.33 -73.26
N GLY A 878 -19.97 7.27 -74.23
CA GLY A 878 -18.81 6.37 -74.15
C GLY A 878 -17.88 6.71 -72.99
N GLY A 879 -17.13 5.73 -72.52
CA GLY A 879 -15.96 5.98 -71.66
C GLY A 879 -14.99 6.92 -72.39
N ARG A 880 -14.32 7.79 -71.64
CA ARG A 880 -13.53 8.89 -72.20
C ARG A 880 -12.10 8.85 -71.68
N ILE A 881 -11.14 9.01 -72.58
CA ILE A 881 -9.73 9.27 -72.28
C ILE A 881 -9.42 10.70 -72.73
N VAL A 882 -8.85 11.51 -71.84
CA VAL A 882 -8.57 12.92 -72.07
C VAL A 882 -7.10 13.21 -71.77
N PHE A 883 -6.39 13.75 -72.74
CA PHE A 883 -5.13 14.45 -72.54
C PHE A 883 -5.40 15.93 -72.72
N GLY A 884 -5.30 16.72 -71.65
CA GLY A 884 -5.55 18.16 -71.70
C GLY A 884 -4.55 18.95 -70.86
N PHE A 885 -4.43 20.26 -71.06
CA PHE A 885 -3.56 21.14 -70.25
C PHE A 885 -2.13 20.60 -70.07
N ASN A 886 -1.46 20.22 -71.17
CA ASN A 886 -0.12 19.59 -71.17
C ASN A 886 -0.06 18.18 -70.54
N GLY A 887 -1.13 17.40 -70.54
CA GLY A 887 -1.08 15.96 -70.22
C GLY A 887 -0.27 15.18 -71.27
N LEU A 888 0.51 14.19 -70.83
CA LEU A 888 1.49 13.48 -71.65
C LEU A 888 1.07 12.02 -71.87
N GLY A 889 0.98 11.60 -73.13
CA GLY A 889 0.61 10.22 -73.53
C GLY A 889 1.72 9.18 -73.38
N ASP A 890 2.97 9.62 -73.32
CA ASP A 890 4.16 8.78 -73.18
C ASP A 890 4.16 7.53 -74.10
N PHE A 891 4.26 6.34 -73.51
CA PHE A 891 4.26 5.03 -74.19
C PHE A 891 2.96 4.26 -73.94
N ALA A 892 1.88 4.95 -73.54
CA ALA A 892 0.63 4.30 -73.18
C ALA A 892 -0.02 3.62 -74.38
N ARG A 893 -0.62 2.46 -74.14
CA ARG A 893 -1.45 1.75 -75.12
C ARG A 893 -2.90 2.19 -74.96
N VAL A 894 -3.43 2.89 -75.95
CA VAL A 894 -4.86 3.28 -75.99
C VAL A 894 -5.67 2.25 -76.78
N VAL A 895 -6.78 1.78 -76.19
CA VAL A 895 -7.74 0.84 -76.79
C VAL A 895 -9.13 1.47 -76.77
N LEU A 896 -9.71 1.71 -77.95
CA LEU A 896 -11.05 2.29 -78.09
C LEU A 896 -12.05 1.23 -78.58
N ASN A 897 -12.92 0.76 -77.69
CA ASN A 897 -13.99 -0.18 -77.99
C ASN A 897 -15.33 0.57 -78.11
N GLY A 898 -15.37 1.59 -78.98
CA GLY A 898 -16.50 2.50 -79.10
C GLY A 898 -16.53 3.65 -78.07
N GLY A 899 -15.47 3.79 -77.27
CA GLY A 899 -15.24 4.95 -76.39
C GLY A 899 -14.65 6.16 -77.12
N ILE A 900 -14.31 7.20 -76.35
CA ILE A 900 -13.84 8.50 -76.84
C ILE A 900 -12.40 8.74 -76.42
N LEU A 901 -11.54 9.15 -77.36
CA LEU A 901 -10.23 9.74 -77.08
C LEU A 901 -10.29 11.23 -77.42
N ASP A 902 -9.84 12.06 -76.48
CA ASP A 902 -9.81 13.51 -76.61
C ASP A 902 -8.40 14.04 -76.34
N LEU A 903 -7.88 14.81 -77.29
CA LEU A 903 -6.52 15.36 -77.30
C LEU A 903 -6.65 16.89 -77.41
N ASN A 904 -6.54 17.58 -76.26
CA ASN A 904 -6.74 19.04 -76.15
C ASN A 904 -5.47 19.80 -75.86
#